data_AF-A0A1Y5N5S9-F1
#
_entry.id   AF-A0A1Y5N5S9-F1
#
_cell.length_a   1.000
_cell.length_b   1.000
_cell.length_c   1.000
_cell.angle_alpha   90.00
_cell.angle_beta   90.00
_cell.angle_gamma   90.00
#
_symmetry.space_group_name_H-M   'P 1'
#
loop_
_entity.id
_entity.type
_entity.pdbx_description
1 polymer ?
#
loop_
_entity_poly.entity_id
_entity_poly.type
_entity_poly.pdbx_seq_one_letter_code
_entity_poly.pdbx_strand_id
1 'polypeptide(L)'
;MINKIALAIVCLIAGFSLSFLKFQKEDEAPKDTNQTIYSINFDDLPEEEKQRYVSKDDLYEYGGYITPKSYMQNFVDDKDLNLSDNVKELQEQVRELSKKNEILAADNVDMSEKNLDFISKISEMKRNIENEKNEIVEKNQKALGELEAQHFENIQALTKRLNEAQADMIESSKAYEKKIIDLENAINDARNGDESKLKDAKASFNKFKESFEANYTALKEQNNELNATLAQKEALIKEYEKAQSEKDRGEKKEILLLKEEIERVKNDANTQKFSYEKEINALNDGFETQKSVMEDELSKKANKIIDLQEALESNKTALKDRIYELEEIKKNLNSKDLMAQSYNGKNLELNASLAALHKSFDDLKQKSLKSEQENKLANENISSLKKELERANALNKKLEKQNLDANSTLSELSKKLSLSEESLKKSGEELKALDTKTTKFLKTLFDQNQTISLQSQKLGSNEGELKNLSAKLDLKDAKIKELEENVTKTSQMLITKQNELETQKRTLKIDMQNYEILRQQINMLQKKIVDTSTFLTDNNKSGGKNLLSLQNELENAKQKLNESNKTIERLNSKISELSSSGHKGGAVNAQIIELQKDIEQNLNRQDELENENVNLKNILQATTKPETPTKLVLISSIECDDMDAKDKVSIMCKNRVSEFLQRFNSNYMYEIIPIVDKKNFVIPSNVAQNIKKDDLGKLNNYVNYGVGKERAKAAAELIKEEFGDFARISFSSEVIVKDVTRGFIIKVYR
;
A
#
# COMPACT_ATOMS: atom_id res chain seq x y z
N MET A 1 -13.19 11.83 -45.30
CA MET A 1 -11.82 11.26 -45.24
C MET A 1 -11.72 9.83 -45.77
N ILE A 2 -12.83 9.15 -46.09
CA ILE A 2 -12.83 7.76 -46.59
C ILE A 2 -12.58 7.68 -48.12
N ASN A 3 -12.94 8.72 -48.89
CA ASN A 3 -12.75 8.74 -50.35
C ASN A 3 -11.32 9.00 -50.86
N LYS A 4 -10.35 9.36 -50.00
CA LYS A 4 -8.94 9.51 -50.42
C LYS A 4 -8.10 8.23 -50.22
N ILE A 5 -8.57 7.30 -49.39
CA ILE A 5 -7.88 6.03 -49.11
C ILE A 5 -8.25 4.97 -50.16
N ALA A 6 -9.49 4.97 -50.65
CA ALA A 6 -9.92 4.06 -51.72
C ALA A 6 -9.22 4.33 -53.08
N LEU A 7 -8.89 5.59 -53.39
CA LEU A 7 -8.19 5.95 -54.62
C LEU A 7 -6.70 5.56 -54.60
N ALA A 8 -6.06 5.54 -53.42
CA ALA A 8 -4.67 5.12 -53.27
C ALA A 8 -4.49 3.59 -53.39
N ILE A 9 -5.50 2.82 -52.98
CA ILE A 9 -5.47 1.34 -53.05
C ILE A 9 -5.70 0.85 -54.49
N VAL A 10 -6.52 1.54 -55.28
CA VAL A 10 -6.73 1.20 -56.70
C VAL A 10 -5.50 1.53 -57.57
N CYS A 11 -4.73 2.57 -57.23
CA CYS A 11 -3.47 2.87 -57.92
C CYS A 11 -2.33 1.89 -57.56
N LEU A 12 -2.35 1.25 -56.39
CA LEU A 12 -1.34 0.26 -56.00
C LEU A 12 -1.59 -1.13 -56.62
N ILE A 13 -2.85 -1.50 -56.88
CA ILE A 13 -3.20 -2.79 -57.50
C ILE A 13 -3.04 -2.75 -59.03
N ALA A 14 -3.19 -1.58 -59.66
CA ALA A 14 -2.90 -1.39 -61.10
C ALA A 14 -1.38 -1.25 -61.42
N GLY A 15 -0.54 -1.02 -60.40
CA GLY A 15 0.92 -0.88 -60.57
C GLY A 15 1.72 -2.19 -60.52
N PHE A 16 1.12 -3.29 -60.06
CA PHE A 16 1.82 -4.57 -59.89
C PHE A 16 1.46 -5.63 -60.95
N SER A 17 0.54 -5.32 -61.87
CA SER A 17 0.05 -6.24 -62.91
C SER A 17 0.53 -5.91 -64.34
N LEU A 18 1.54 -5.03 -64.48
CA LEU A 18 2.08 -4.60 -65.80
C LEU A 18 3.59 -4.81 -65.97
N SER A 19 4.23 -5.64 -65.14
CA SER A 19 5.67 -5.96 -65.28
C SER A 19 5.99 -7.42 -65.63
N PHE A 20 4.98 -8.26 -65.89
CA PHE A 20 5.15 -9.63 -66.40
C PHE A 20 4.34 -9.84 -67.67
N LEU A 21 4.73 -9.17 -68.77
CA LEU A 21 4.48 -9.58 -70.16
C LEU A 21 5.01 -8.48 -71.10
N LYS A 22 6.33 -8.48 -71.30
CA LYS A 22 6.93 -7.99 -72.54
C LYS A 22 7.73 -9.13 -73.15
N PHE A 23 7.06 -9.85 -74.05
CA PHE A 23 7.70 -10.56 -75.14
C PHE A 23 8.46 -9.50 -75.98
N GLN A 24 9.77 -9.43 -75.83
CA GLN A 24 10.63 -8.93 -76.90
C GLN A 24 11.19 -10.15 -77.63
N LYS A 25 10.77 -10.30 -78.89
CA LYS A 25 11.55 -11.02 -79.90
C LYS A 25 12.80 -10.19 -80.15
N GLU A 26 13.93 -10.66 -79.67
CA GLU A 26 15.23 -10.31 -80.25
C GLU A 26 15.74 -11.55 -80.98
N ASP A 27 15.93 -11.38 -82.28
CA ASP A 27 16.75 -12.25 -83.11
C ASP A 27 18.19 -12.20 -82.57
N GLU A 28 18.60 -13.24 -81.85
CA GLU A 28 20.01 -13.56 -81.67
C GLU A 28 20.31 -14.90 -82.36
N ALA A 29 21.18 -14.82 -83.36
CA ALA A 29 21.86 -15.95 -83.98
C ALA A 29 22.46 -16.88 -82.90
N PRO A 30 22.54 -18.20 -83.16
CA PRO A 30 23.02 -19.14 -82.17
C PRO A 30 24.49 -18.85 -81.87
N LYS A 31 24.75 -18.32 -80.67
CA LYS A 31 26.08 -18.32 -80.07
C LYS A 31 26.44 -19.78 -79.81
N ASP A 32 27.52 -20.22 -80.45
CA ASP A 32 28.24 -21.46 -80.17
C ASP A 32 28.32 -21.69 -78.65
N THR A 33 27.48 -22.61 -78.18
CA THR A 33 27.81 -23.34 -76.97
C THR A 33 28.98 -24.23 -77.34
N ASN A 34 30.17 -23.82 -76.90
CA ASN A 34 31.29 -24.73 -76.69
C ASN A 34 30.82 -25.86 -75.76
N GLN A 35 30.13 -26.86 -76.31
CA GLN A 35 30.30 -28.22 -75.87
C GLN A 35 31.77 -28.51 -76.13
N THR A 36 32.58 -28.45 -75.08
CA THR A 36 33.76 -29.30 -75.01
C THR A 36 33.26 -30.72 -75.29
N ILE A 37 33.32 -31.11 -76.56
CA ILE A 37 33.41 -32.49 -76.96
C ILE A 37 34.62 -32.97 -76.16
N TYR A 38 34.38 -33.71 -75.08
CA TYR A 38 35.42 -34.56 -74.55
C TYR A 38 35.81 -35.43 -75.73
N SER A 39 37.00 -35.19 -76.29
CA SER A 39 37.62 -36.11 -77.23
C SER A 39 37.89 -37.36 -76.43
N ILE A 40 36.89 -38.24 -76.30
CA ILE A 40 37.06 -39.57 -75.73
C ILE A 40 37.97 -40.28 -76.72
N ASN A 41 39.26 -40.32 -76.38
CA ASN A 41 40.21 -41.14 -77.10
C ASN A 41 40.03 -42.58 -76.66
N PHE A 42 40.53 -43.53 -77.45
CA PHE A 42 40.46 -44.95 -77.11
C PHE A 42 41.00 -45.23 -75.69
N ASP A 43 41.97 -44.43 -75.25
CA ASP A 43 42.60 -44.49 -73.93
C ASP A 43 41.68 -44.09 -72.76
N ASP A 44 40.58 -43.40 -73.03
CA ASP A 44 39.60 -42.95 -72.03
C ASP A 44 38.50 -43.99 -71.76
N LEU A 45 38.46 -45.10 -72.53
CA LEU A 45 37.54 -46.21 -72.30
C LEU A 45 37.97 -47.07 -71.10
N PRO A 46 37.02 -47.68 -70.37
CA PRO A 46 37.32 -48.67 -69.33
C PRO A 46 38.10 -49.86 -69.90
N GLU A 47 38.98 -50.45 -69.09
CA GLU A 47 39.88 -51.53 -69.54
C GLU A 47 39.13 -52.77 -70.07
N GLU A 48 37.92 -53.02 -69.58
CA GLU A 48 37.02 -54.08 -70.07
C GLU A 48 36.49 -53.84 -71.49
N GLU A 49 36.27 -52.57 -71.87
CA GLU A 49 35.86 -52.17 -73.22
C GLU A 49 37.06 -52.19 -74.17
N LYS A 50 38.22 -51.69 -73.74
CA LYS A 50 39.46 -51.71 -74.54
C LYS A 50 39.87 -53.12 -74.96
N GLN A 51 39.71 -54.11 -74.08
CA GLN A 51 40.01 -55.52 -74.37
C GLN A 51 39.06 -56.18 -75.39
N ARG A 52 37.93 -55.54 -75.74
CA ARG A 52 37.04 -56.02 -76.80
C ARG A 52 37.46 -55.56 -78.21
N TYR A 53 38.39 -54.61 -78.31
CA TYR A 53 38.92 -54.13 -79.58
C TYR A 53 40.23 -54.83 -79.91
N VAL A 54 40.31 -55.45 -81.09
CA VAL A 54 41.53 -56.09 -81.58
C VAL A 54 42.48 -55.01 -82.12
N SER A 55 43.74 -55.03 -81.69
CA SER A 55 44.78 -54.14 -82.21
C SER A 55 44.89 -54.26 -83.73
N LYS A 56 45.13 -53.14 -84.42
CA LYS A 56 45.33 -53.13 -85.87
C LYS A 56 46.50 -54.03 -86.29
N ASP A 57 47.49 -54.20 -85.42
CA ASP A 57 48.65 -55.06 -85.65
C ASP A 57 48.32 -56.55 -85.41
N ASP A 58 47.45 -56.86 -84.46
CA ASP A 58 46.96 -58.23 -84.20
C ASP A 58 46.02 -58.71 -85.31
N LEU A 59 45.33 -57.79 -86.00
CA LEU A 59 44.51 -58.08 -87.17
C LEU A 59 45.33 -58.66 -88.35
N TYR A 60 46.65 -58.40 -88.40
CA TYR A 60 47.54 -58.96 -89.43
C TYR A 60 47.97 -60.41 -89.12
N GLU A 61 47.93 -60.86 -87.87
CA GLU A 61 48.22 -62.24 -87.48
C GLU A 61 47.07 -63.22 -87.80
N TYR A 62 45.83 -62.72 -87.92
CA TYR A 62 44.64 -63.54 -88.22
C TYR A 62 44.46 -63.93 -89.70
N GLY A 63 45.50 -63.79 -90.52
CA GLY A 63 45.50 -64.19 -91.93
C GLY A 63 45.32 -62.99 -92.83
N GLY A 64 46.38 -62.65 -93.57
CA GLY A 64 46.41 -61.50 -94.47
C GLY A 64 45.21 -61.50 -95.42
N TYR A 65 44.37 -60.46 -95.30
CA TYR A 65 43.38 -60.14 -96.30
C TYR A 65 44.07 -60.11 -97.67
N ILE A 66 43.71 -61.05 -98.54
CA ILE A 66 44.18 -61.05 -99.91
C ILE A 66 43.63 -59.78 -100.55
N THR A 67 44.46 -58.75 -100.65
CA THR A 67 44.11 -57.53 -101.37
C THR A 67 44.12 -57.82 -102.88
N PRO A 68 43.34 -57.09 -103.71
CA PRO A 68 43.44 -57.24 -105.18
C PRO A 68 44.87 -57.11 -105.69
N LYS A 69 45.72 -56.36 -104.97
CA LYS A 69 47.14 -56.18 -105.23
C LYS A 69 47.98 -57.46 -105.02
N SER A 70 47.66 -58.28 -104.02
CA SER A 70 48.33 -59.58 -103.81
C SER A 70 47.88 -60.66 -104.79
N TYR A 71 46.66 -60.56 -105.33
CA TYR A 71 46.22 -61.39 -106.46
C TYR A 71 47.05 -61.09 -107.72
N MET A 72 47.23 -59.81 -108.06
CA MET A 72 47.99 -59.42 -109.26
C MET A 72 49.48 -59.76 -109.20
N GLN A 73 50.09 -59.83 -108.01
CA GLN A 73 51.52 -60.13 -107.85
C GLN A 73 51.88 -61.61 -108.05
N ASN A 74 50.91 -62.53 -107.97
CA ASN A 74 51.14 -63.97 -108.17
C ASN A 74 50.82 -64.45 -109.61
N PHE A 75 50.36 -63.57 -110.50
CA PHE A 75 50.12 -63.84 -111.93
C PHE A 75 51.09 -63.06 -112.83
N VAL A 76 52.38 -63.05 -112.48
CA VAL A 76 53.43 -62.54 -113.38
C VAL A 76 54.06 -63.73 -114.10
N ASP A 77 53.34 -64.29 -115.06
CA ASP A 77 53.92 -65.17 -116.08
C ASP A 77 53.67 -64.52 -117.45
N ASP A 78 54.47 -63.50 -117.74
CA ASP A 78 54.48 -62.74 -119.00
C ASP A 78 55.33 -63.49 -120.05
N LYS A 79 55.11 -64.80 -120.16
CA LYS A 79 55.73 -65.67 -121.15
C LYS A 79 54.64 -66.33 -121.98
N ASP A 80 54.30 -65.68 -123.09
CA ASP A 80 53.74 -66.36 -124.26
C ASP A 80 54.79 -67.36 -124.79
N LEU A 81 54.90 -68.51 -124.14
CA LEU A 81 55.62 -69.66 -124.68
C LEU A 81 54.80 -70.19 -125.86
N ASN A 82 55.40 -70.15 -127.05
CA ASN A 82 54.81 -70.74 -128.25
C ASN A 82 54.35 -72.18 -127.96
N LEU A 83 53.12 -72.49 -128.38
CA LEU A 83 52.53 -73.81 -128.28
C LEU A 83 53.49 -74.84 -128.89
N SER A 84 53.89 -75.83 -128.10
CA SER A 84 54.67 -76.97 -128.56
C SER A 84 53.83 -77.78 -129.56
N ASP A 85 54.38 -78.12 -130.74
CA ASP A 85 53.71 -78.97 -131.75
C ASP A 85 53.47 -80.41 -131.25
N ASN A 86 53.82 -80.71 -130.00
CA ASN A 86 53.60 -82.00 -129.35
C ASN A 86 52.24 -82.04 -128.65
N VAL A 87 51.27 -82.72 -129.28
CA VAL A 87 49.89 -82.91 -128.79
C VAL A 87 49.82 -83.41 -127.32
N LYS A 88 50.78 -84.24 -126.88
CA LYS A 88 50.80 -84.73 -125.49
C LYS A 88 51.11 -83.64 -124.46
N GLU A 89 51.99 -82.71 -124.81
CA GLU A 89 52.42 -81.62 -123.92
C GLU A 89 51.30 -80.59 -123.76
N LEU A 90 50.59 -80.30 -124.85
CA LEU A 90 49.38 -79.48 -124.91
C LEU A 90 48.23 -80.07 -124.06
N GLN A 91 48.01 -81.40 -124.12
CA GLN A 91 47.02 -82.05 -123.28
C GLN A 91 47.35 -81.97 -121.78
N GLU A 92 48.62 -82.06 -121.41
CA GLU A 92 49.04 -81.94 -120.00
C GLU A 92 48.89 -80.49 -119.50
N GLN A 93 49.23 -79.48 -120.32
CA GLN A 93 49.01 -78.07 -119.99
C GLN A 93 47.54 -77.71 -119.83
N VAL A 94 46.65 -78.19 -120.72
CA VAL A 94 45.19 -77.99 -120.59
C VAL A 94 44.65 -78.67 -119.33
N ARG A 95 45.15 -79.86 -119.00
CA ARG A 95 44.79 -80.57 -117.77
C ARG A 95 45.27 -79.83 -116.52
N GLU A 96 46.45 -79.24 -116.54
CA GLU A 96 46.98 -78.44 -115.43
C GLU A 96 46.19 -77.13 -115.24
N LEU A 97 45.88 -76.43 -116.33
CA LEU A 97 45.04 -75.22 -116.31
C LEU A 97 43.63 -75.52 -115.81
N SER A 98 43.03 -76.62 -116.25
CA SER A 98 41.71 -77.06 -115.77
C SER A 98 41.71 -77.27 -114.25
N LYS A 99 42.74 -77.95 -113.71
CA LYS A 99 42.89 -78.14 -112.26
C LYS A 99 43.10 -76.83 -111.50
N LYS A 100 43.92 -75.90 -112.03
CA LYS A 100 44.11 -74.58 -111.40
C LYS A 100 42.80 -73.79 -111.38
N ASN A 101 42.01 -73.85 -112.45
CA ASN A 101 40.73 -73.18 -112.53
C ASN A 101 39.68 -73.80 -111.59
N GLU A 102 39.70 -75.13 -111.42
CA GLU A 102 38.85 -75.84 -110.46
C GLU A 102 39.18 -75.46 -109.01
N ILE A 103 40.47 -75.31 -108.67
CA ILE A 103 40.91 -74.82 -107.35
C ILE A 103 40.46 -73.37 -107.12
N LEU A 104 40.63 -72.48 -108.11
CA LEU A 104 40.18 -71.09 -108.00
C LEU A 104 38.64 -70.98 -107.86
N ALA A 105 37.89 -71.84 -108.53
CA ALA A 105 36.45 -71.91 -108.38
C ALA A 105 36.05 -72.35 -106.97
N ALA A 106 36.73 -73.36 -106.41
CA ALA A 106 36.50 -73.82 -105.04
C ALA A 106 36.85 -72.74 -103.99
N ASP A 107 37.99 -72.05 -104.14
CA ASP A 107 38.40 -70.95 -103.27
C ASP A 107 37.41 -69.77 -103.32
N ASN A 108 36.88 -69.45 -104.51
CA ASN A 108 35.85 -68.41 -104.65
C ASN A 108 34.53 -68.76 -103.95
N VAL A 109 34.16 -70.06 -103.94
CA VAL A 109 32.98 -70.53 -103.21
C VAL A 109 33.21 -70.43 -101.70
N ASP A 110 34.34 -70.94 -101.18
CA ASP A 110 34.70 -70.85 -99.76
C ASP A 110 34.78 -69.39 -99.27
N MET A 111 35.38 -68.50 -100.06
CA MET A 111 35.43 -67.06 -99.75
C MET A 111 34.04 -66.41 -99.76
N SER A 112 33.16 -66.82 -100.67
CA SER A 112 31.79 -66.31 -100.72
C SER A 112 30.96 -66.78 -99.51
N GLU A 113 31.15 -68.03 -99.08
CA GLU A 113 30.52 -68.57 -97.86
C GLU A 113 31.00 -67.84 -96.60
N LYS A 114 32.31 -67.61 -96.46
CA LYS A 114 32.87 -66.82 -95.35
C LYS A 114 32.36 -65.38 -95.34
N ASN A 115 32.25 -64.74 -96.50
CA ASN A 115 31.69 -63.40 -96.60
C ASN A 115 30.20 -63.36 -96.18
N LEU A 116 29.41 -64.38 -96.54
CA LEU A 116 28.02 -64.50 -96.09
C LEU A 116 27.92 -64.70 -94.58
N ASP A 117 28.79 -65.53 -93.98
CA ASP A 117 28.85 -65.72 -92.52
C ASP A 117 29.21 -64.41 -91.80
N PHE A 118 30.17 -63.64 -92.33
CA PHE A 118 30.52 -62.33 -91.77
C PHE A 118 29.37 -61.32 -91.87
N ILE A 119 28.66 -61.26 -93.01
CA ILE A 119 27.49 -60.39 -93.19
C ILE A 119 26.38 -60.77 -92.19
N SER A 120 26.16 -62.07 -91.96
CA SER A 120 25.20 -62.58 -90.98
C SER A 120 25.55 -62.15 -89.55
N LYS A 121 26.80 -62.39 -89.12
CA LYS A 121 27.29 -61.98 -87.78
C LYS A 121 27.24 -60.47 -87.57
N ILE A 122 27.59 -59.67 -88.58
CA ILE A 122 27.50 -58.20 -88.50
C ILE A 122 26.05 -57.75 -88.34
N SER A 123 25.12 -58.40 -89.04
CA SER A 123 23.69 -58.09 -88.95
C SER A 123 23.11 -58.47 -87.59
N GLU A 124 23.53 -59.60 -87.04
CA GLU A 124 23.16 -60.05 -85.70
C GLU A 124 23.70 -59.11 -84.61
N MET A 125 24.97 -58.73 -84.68
CA MET A 125 25.55 -57.75 -83.76
C MET A 125 24.84 -56.40 -83.81
N LYS A 126 24.52 -55.89 -85.02
CA LYS A 126 23.73 -54.65 -85.17
C LYS A 126 22.36 -54.77 -84.52
N ARG A 127 21.70 -55.92 -84.67
CA ARG A 127 20.38 -56.17 -84.07
C ARG A 127 20.45 -56.21 -82.54
N ASN A 128 21.48 -56.83 -81.98
CA ASN A 128 21.68 -56.89 -80.53
C ASN A 128 21.97 -55.50 -79.95
N ILE A 129 22.85 -54.72 -80.59
CA ILE A 129 23.14 -53.34 -80.18
C ILE A 129 21.86 -52.47 -80.21
N GLU A 130 21.04 -52.59 -81.25
CA GLU A 130 19.80 -51.82 -81.34
C GLU A 130 18.76 -52.25 -80.28
N ASN A 131 18.69 -53.54 -79.96
CA ASN A 131 17.83 -54.04 -78.88
C ASN A 131 18.27 -53.53 -77.50
N GLU A 132 19.57 -53.63 -77.19
CA GLU A 132 20.13 -53.12 -75.92
C GLU A 132 19.91 -51.61 -75.78
N LYS A 133 20.12 -50.85 -76.86
CA LYS A 133 19.84 -49.42 -76.90
C LYS A 133 18.36 -49.12 -76.61
N ASN A 134 17.44 -49.86 -77.23
CA ASN A 134 16.01 -49.67 -77.01
C ASN A 134 15.60 -50.01 -75.56
N GLU A 135 16.15 -51.07 -74.97
CA GLU A 135 15.92 -51.41 -73.55
C GLU A 135 16.43 -50.30 -72.61
N ILE A 136 17.62 -49.75 -72.87
CA ILE A 136 18.17 -48.65 -72.07
C ILE A 136 17.27 -47.40 -72.17
N VAL A 137 16.80 -47.07 -73.37
CA VAL A 137 15.90 -45.93 -73.60
C VAL A 137 14.58 -46.13 -72.84
N GLU A 138 13.96 -47.31 -72.96
CA GLU A 138 12.70 -47.62 -72.27
C GLU A 138 12.85 -47.56 -70.74
N LYS A 139 13.94 -48.12 -70.20
CA LYS A 139 14.22 -48.09 -68.76
C LYS A 139 14.43 -46.67 -68.24
N ASN A 140 15.16 -45.83 -68.97
CA ASN A 140 15.37 -44.43 -68.60
C ASN A 140 14.07 -43.62 -68.68
N GLN A 141 13.26 -43.85 -69.71
CA GLN A 141 11.99 -43.14 -69.89
C GLN A 141 11.00 -43.50 -68.78
N LYS A 142 10.96 -44.76 -68.35
CA LYS A 142 10.16 -45.20 -67.20
C LYS A 142 10.66 -44.60 -65.88
N ALA A 143 11.96 -44.63 -65.62
CA ALA A 143 12.54 -44.04 -64.41
C ALA A 143 12.29 -42.53 -64.32
N LEU A 144 12.35 -41.82 -65.45
CA LEU A 144 12.03 -40.39 -65.52
C LEU A 144 10.55 -40.13 -65.20
N GLY A 145 9.64 -40.92 -65.78
CA GLY A 145 8.20 -40.80 -65.49
C GLY A 145 7.84 -41.09 -64.03
N GLU A 146 8.48 -42.08 -63.40
CA GLU A 146 8.32 -42.37 -61.97
C GLU A 146 8.83 -41.22 -61.09
N LEU A 147 9.98 -40.63 -61.45
CA LEU A 147 10.55 -39.48 -60.74
C LEU A 147 9.66 -38.23 -60.87
N GLU A 148 9.13 -37.96 -62.06
CA GLU A 148 8.19 -36.85 -62.30
C GLU A 148 6.89 -37.01 -61.50
N ALA A 149 6.33 -38.22 -61.45
CA ALA A 149 5.14 -38.52 -60.65
C ALA A 149 5.41 -38.30 -59.15
N GLN A 150 6.56 -38.76 -58.65
CA GLN A 150 6.95 -38.57 -57.25
C GLN A 150 7.16 -37.08 -56.91
N HIS A 151 7.77 -36.32 -57.83
CA HIS A 151 7.89 -34.87 -57.66
C HIS A 151 6.52 -34.18 -57.61
N PHE A 152 5.58 -34.59 -58.46
CA PHE A 152 4.24 -34.01 -58.49
C PHE A 152 3.47 -34.31 -57.19
N GLU A 153 3.52 -35.55 -56.68
CA GLU A 153 2.93 -35.90 -55.38
C GLU A 153 3.54 -35.09 -54.23
N ASN A 154 4.87 -34.94 -54.20
CA ASN A 154 5.54 -34.17 -53.16
C ASN A 154 5.13 -32.69 -53.18
N ILE A 155 5.04 -32.08 -54.37
CA ILE A 155 4.58 -30.69 -54.54
C ILE A 155 3.13 -30.56 -54.07
N GLN A 156 2.25 -31.51 -54.41
CA GLN A 156 0.85 -31.48 -53.99
C GLN A 156 0.71 -31.63 -52.47
N ALA A 157 1.48 -32.55 -51.86
CA ALA A 157 1.50 -32.75 -50.41
C ALA A 157 2.03 -31.52 -49.66
N LEU A 158 3.10 -30.90 -50.15
CA LEU A 158 3.64 -29.66 -49.58
C LEU A 158 2.65 -28.49 -49.71
N THR A 159 1.98 -28.37 -50.86
CA THR A 159 0.95 -27.33 -51.08
C THR A 159 -0.22 -27.53 -50.12
N LYS A 160 -0.65 -28.77 -49.90
CA LYS A 160 -1.70 -29.09 -48.94
C LYS A 160 -1.30 -28.71 -47.51
N ARG A 161 -0.10 -29.10 -47.08
CA ARG A 161 0.43 -28.74 -45.74
C ARG A 161 0.59 -27.23 -45.56
N LEU A 162 0.99 -26.51 -46.60
CA LEU A 162 1.09 -25.05 -46.56
C LEU A 162 -0.29 -24.41 -46.34
N ASN A 163 -1.29 -24.88 -47.07
CA ASN A 163 -2.66 -24.37 -46.93
C ASN A 163 -3.26 -24.70 -45.56
N GLU A 164 -3.02 -25.91 -45.03
CA GLU A 164 -3.43 -26.31 -43.67
C GLU A 164 -2.75 -25.43 -42.61
N ALA A 165 -1.42 -25.23 -42.70
CA ALA A 165 -0.69 -24.37 -41.77
C ALA A 165 -1.15 -22.89 -41.83
N GLN A 166 -1.48 -22.39 -43.03
CA GLN A 166 -2.06 -21.05 -43.18
C GLN A 166 -3.46 -20.95 -42.56
N ALA A 167 -4.30 -21.98 -42.72
CA ALA A 167 -5.62 -22.03 -42.10
C ALA A 167 -5.52 -22.03 -40.57
N ASP A 168 -4.65 -22.86 -40.00
CA ASP A 168 -4.40 -22.92 -38.55
C ASP A 168 -3.86 -21.59 -38.00
N MET A 169 -2.98 -20.93 -38.76
CA MET A 169 -2.46 -19.61 -38.38
C MET A 169 -3.56 -18.54 -38.38
N ILE A 170 -4.46 -18.55 -39.36
CA ILE A 170 -5.60 -17.63 -39.43
C ILE A 170 -6.59 -17.91 -38.29
N GLU A 171 -6.88 -19.17 -37.99
CA GLU A 171 -7.80 -19.55 -36.92
C GLU A 171 -7.26 -19.18 -35.54
N SER A 172 -5.98 -19.47 -35.28
CA SER A 172 -5.32 -19.05 -34.04
C SER A 172 -5.27 -17.53 -33.90
N SER A 173 -4.98 -16.78 -34.99
CA SER A 173 -5.04 -15.31 -34.99
C SER A 173 -6.43 -14.79 -34.61
N LYS A 174 -7.50 -15.35 -35.19
CA LYS A 174 -8.89 -14.97 -34.83
C LYS A 174 -9.23 -15.30 -33.37
N ALA A 175 -8.71 -16.42 -32.84
CA ALA A 175 -8.92 -16.79 -31.45
C ALA A 175 -8.22 -15.83 -30.48
N TYR A 176 -7.00 -15.38 -30.81
CA TYR A 176 -6.31 -14.35 -30.04
C TYR A 176 -7.01 -12.99 -30.12
N GLU A 177 -7.46 -12.59 -31.30
CA GLU A 177 -8.19 -11.34 -31.51
C GLU A 177 -9.49 -11.30 -30.70
N LYS A 178 -10.24 -12.41 -30.67
CA LYS A 178 -11.41 -12.55 -29.80
C LYS A 178 -11.06 -12.42 -28.31
N LYS A 179 -9.98 -13.07 -27.84
CA LYS A 179 -9.54 -12.94 -26.45
C LYS A 179 -9.15 -11.50 -26.09
N ILE A 180 -8.51 -10.78 -27.01
CA ILE A 180 -8.16 -9.36 -26.80
C ILE A 180 -9.44 -8.54 -26.61
N ILE A 181 -10.44 -8.71 -27.48
CA ILE A 181 -11.73 -8.01 -27.39
C ILE A 181 -12.45 -8.34 -26.07
N ASP A 182 -12.49 -9.62 -25.68
CA ASP A 182 -13.12 -10.05 -24.42
C ASP A 182 -12.43 -9.43 -23.19
N LEU A 183 -11.09 -9.34 -23.21
CA LEU A 183 -10.31 -8.69 -22.15
C LEU A 183 -10.53 -7.17 -22.12
N GLU A 184 -10.57 -6.51 -23.29
CA GLU A 184 -10.86 -5.07 -23.38
C GLU A 184 -12.25 -4.74 -22.81
N ASN A 185 -13.26 -5.56 -23.12
CA ASN A 185 -14.60 -5.41 -22.56
C ASN A 185 -14.62 -5.60 -21.04
N ALA A 186 -13.95 -6.65 -20.53
CA ALA A 186 -13.85 -6.88 -19.09
C ALA A 186 -13.14 -5.74 -18.34
N ILE A 187 -12.08 -5.17 -18.93
CA ILE A 187 -11.38 -4.00 -18.38
C ILE A 187 -12.30 -2.78 -18.34
N ASN A 188 -13.04 -2.52 -19.42
CA ASN A 188 -13.98 -1.40 -19.49
C ASN A 188 -15.12 -1.54 -18.48
N ASP A 189 -15.68 -2.73 -18.31
CA ASP A 189 -16.73 -3.00 -17.32
C ASP A 189 -16.23 -2.82 -15.89
N ALA A 190 -15.03 -3.32 -15.57
CA ALA A 190 -14.41 -3.13 -14.27
C ALA A 190 -14.17 -1.63 -13.98
N ARG A 191 -13.63 -0.90 -14.96
CA ARG A 191 -13.39 0.54 -14.85
C ARG A 191 -14.68 1.33 -14.63
N ASN A 192 -15.74 1.02 -15.37
CA ASN A 192 -17.05 1.66 -15.19
C ASN A 192 -17.64 1.36 -13.80
N GLY A 193 -17.48 0.13 -13.31
CA GLY A 193 -17.88 -0.27 -11.96
C GLY A 193 -17.14 0.51 -10.87
N ASP A 194 -15.84 0.69 -11.01
CA ASP A 194 -15.03 1.44 -10.06
C ASP A 194 -15.29 2.95 -10.11
N GLU A 195 -15.54 3.51 -11.29
CA GLU A 195 -15.92 4.92 -11.46
C GLU A 195 -17.28 5.23 -10.82
N SER A 196 -18.24 4.31 -10.93
CA SER A 196 -19.53 4.40 -10.23
C SER A 196 -19.37 4.38 -8.71
N LYS A 197 -18.59 3.42 -8.18
CA LYS A 197 -18.31 3.33 -6.73
C LYS A 197 -17.60 4.57 -6.20
N LEU A 198 -16.66 5.13 -6.98
CA LEU A 198 -15.97 6.36 -6.62
C LEU A 198 -16.93 7.55 -6.53
N LYS A 199 -17.88 7.64 -7.47
CA LYS A 199 -18.93 8.67 -7.46
C LYS A 199 -19.84 8.55 -6.24
N ASP A 200 -20.26 7.34 -5.90
CA ASP A 200 -21.10 7.07 -4.72
C ASP A 200 -20.36 7.33 -3.40
N ALA A 201 -19.09 6.95 -3.32
CA ALA A 201 -18.23 7.26 -2.17
C ALA A 201 -18.06 8.78 -1.98
N LYS A 202 -17.85 9.52 -3.08
CA LYS A 202 -17.73 10.98 -3.05
C LYS A 202 -19.04 11.66 -2.65
N ALA A 203 -20.17 11.19 -3.15
CA ALA A 203 -21.50 11.68 -2.75
C ALA A 203 -21.77 11.41 -1.26
N SER A 204 -21.45 10.21 -0.77
CA SER A 204 -21.58 9.86 0.64
C SER A 204 -20.68 10.71 1.53
N PHE A 205 -19.43 10.95 1.12
CA PHE A 205 -18.49 11.82 1.84
C PHE A 205 -18.98 13.27 1.91
N ASN A 206 -19.50 13.82 0.81
CA ASN A 206 -20.06 15.16 0.80
C ASN A 206 -21.26 15.30 1.74
N LYS A 207 -22.19 14.33 1.75
CA LYS A 207 -23.31 14.31 2.71
C LYS A 207 -22.84 14.24 4.16
N PHE A 208 -21.82 13.41 4.43
CA PHE A 208 -21.22 13.33 5.76
C PHE A 208 -20.60 14.68 6.17
N LYS A 209 -19.85 15.32 5.27
CA LYS A 209 -19.25 16.63 5.50
C LYS A 209 -20.30 17.70 5.79
N GLU A 210 -21.34 17.79 4.99
CA GLU A 210 -22.45 18.74 5.17
C GLU A 210 -23.16 18.50 6.51
N SER A 211 -23.44 17.24 6.87
CA SER A 211 -24.05 16.89 8.16
C SER A 211 -23.15 17.24 9.34
N PHE A 212 -21.84 17.03 9.21
CA PHE A 212 -20.87 17.38 10.26
C PHE A 212 -20.75 18.89 10.44
N GLU A 213 -20.68 19.67 9.35
CA GLU A 213 -20.64 21.13 9.40
C GLU A 213 -21.93 21.72 9.99
N ALA A 214 -23.09 21.18 9.64
CA ALA A 214 -24.38 21.56 10.23
C ALA A 214 -24.42 21.28 11.73
N ASN A 215 -24.01 20.07 12.16
CA ASN A 215 -23.95 19.71 13.58
C ASN A 215 -22.97 20.57 14.36
N TYR A 216 -21.79 20.85 13.80
CA TYR A 216 -20.81 21.72 14.44
C TYR A 216 -21.35 23.15 14.63
N THR A 217 -22.06 23.67 13.62
CA THR A 217 -22.68 25.00 13.69
C THR A 217 -23.77 25.05 14.76
N ALA A 218 -24.65 24.04 14.80
CA ALA A 218 -25.69 23.94 15.83
C ALA A 218 -25.11 23.83 17.24
N LEU A 219 -24.04 23.04 17.42
CA LEU A 219 -23.35 22.92 18.72
C LEU A 219 -22.72 24.26 19.15
N LYS A 220 -22.13 24.99 18.19
CA LYS A 220 -21.55 26.31 18.44
C LYS A 220 -22.62 27.33 18.86
N GLU A 221 -23.77 27.35 18.20
CA GLU A 221 -24.90 28.18 18.58
C GLU A 221 -25.43 27.84 19.97
N GLN A 222 -25.63 26.54 20.25
CA GLN A 222 -26.07 26.09 21.57
C GLN A 222 -25.09 26.51 22.68
N ASN A 223 -23.78 26.46 22.41
CA ASN A 223 -22.75 26.88 23.37
C ASN A 223 -22.77 28.40 23.60
N ASN A 224 -23.04 29.19 22.55
CA ASN A 224 -23.22 30.63 22.67
C ASN A 224 -24.47 30.98 23.51
N GLU A 225 -25.59 30.28 23.29
CA GLU A 225 -26.81 30.44 24.09
C GLU A 225 -26.59 30.08 25.56
N LEU A 226 -25.85 28.99 25.83
CA LEU A 226 -25.51 28.59 27.19
C LEU A 226 -24.65 29.66 27.88
N ASN A 227 -23.65 30.18 27.19
CA ASN A 227 -22.79 31.25 27.71
C ASN A 227 -23.56 32.54 27.99
N ALA A 228 -24.49 32.92 27.11
CA ALA A 228 -25.38 34.07 27.35
C ALA A 228 -26.28 33.84 28.58
N THR A 229 -26.81 32.63 28.74
CA THR A 229 -27.63 32.26 29.90
C THR A 229 -26.82 32.27 31.19
N LEU A 230 -25.57 31.78 31.16
CA LEU A 230 -24.65 31.84 32.29
C LEU A 230 -24.36 33.28 32.71
N ALA A 231 -24.04 34.16 31.76
CA ALA A 231 -23.80 35.58 32.03
C ALA A 231 -25.03 36.27 32.65
N GLN A 232 -26.24 35.95 32.19
CA GLN A 232 -27.48 36.46 32.79
C GLN A 232 -27.67 35.98 34.23
N LYS A 233 -27.41 34.69 34.50
CA LYS A 233 -27.51 34.15 35.87
C LYS A 233 -26.48 34.75 36.81
N GLU A 234 -25.24 34.95 36.35
CA GLU A 234 -24.20 35.63 37.13
C GLU A 234 -24.59 37.07 37.48
N ALA A 235 -25.20 37.80 36.55
CA ALA A 235 -25.71 39.15 36.82
C ALA A 235 -26.82 39.13 37.88
N LEU A 236 -27.75 38.17 37.79
CA LEU A 236 -28.85 38.02 38.76
C LEU A 236 -28.32 37.67 40.17
N ILE A 237 -27.31 36.81 40.26
CA ILE A 237 -26.65 36.46 41.53
C ILE A 237 -26.02 37.71 42.16
N LYS A 238 -25.30 38.51 41.37
CA LYS A 238 -24.70 39.77 41.85
C LYS A 238 -25.73 40.77 42.36
N GLU A 239 -26.88 40.89 41.69
CA GLU A 239 -27.98 41.72 42.17
C GLU A 239 -28.55 41.20 43.50
N TYR A 240 -28.72 39.89 43.63
CA TYR A 240 -29.21 39.28 44.87
C TYR A 240 -28.22 39.46 46.02
N GLU A 241 -26.92 39.27 45.79
CA GLU A 241 -25.86 39.52 46.77
C GLU A 241 -25.85 40.99 47.22
N LYS A 242 -26.03 41.93 46.28
CA LYS A 242 -26.11 43.35 46.60
C LYS A 242 -27.34 43.66 47.45
N ALA A 243 -28.52 43.18 47.06
CA ALA A 243 -29.75 43.37 47.81
C ALA A 243 -29.67 42.78 49.22
N GLN A 244 -29.06 41.59 49.37
CA GLN A 244 -28.82 40.98 50.66
C GLN A 244 -27.85 41.82 51.53
N SER A 245 -26.76 42.32 50.95
CA SER A 245 -25.81 43.17 51.66
C SER A 245 -26.42 44.50 52.12
N GLU A 246 -27.33 45.08 51.33
CA GLU A 246 -28.07 46.29 51.68
C GLU A 246 -29.09 46.01 52.79
N LYS A 247 -29.78 44.87 52.74
CA LYS A 247 -30.68 44.41 53.80
C LYS A 247 -29.94 44.21 55.12
N ASP A 248 -28.83 43.48 55.11
CA ASP A 248 -28.01 43.22 56.31
C ASP A 248 -27.48 44.54 56.91
N ARG A 249 -27.11 45.50 56.05
CA ARG A 249 -26.70 46.84 56.50
C ARG A 249 -27.85 47.62 57.11
N GLY A 250 -29.07 47.49 56.56
CA GLY A 250 -30.29 48.09 57.09
C GLY A 250 -30.64 47.53 58.48
N GLU A 251 -30.70 46.21 58.60
CA GLU A 251 -30.96 45.50 59.87
C GLU A 251 -29.92 45.87 60.94
N LYS A 252 -28.64 45.93 60.57
CA LYS A 252 -27.57 46.34 61.51
C LYS A 252 -27.73 47.78 62.00
N LYS A 253 -28.20 48.70 61.14
CA LYS A 253 -28.47 50.09 61.52
C LYS A 253 -29.67 50.18 62.47
N GLU A 254 -30.73 49.41 62.21
CA GLU A 254 -31.91 49.36 63.07
C GLU A 254 -31.59 48.76 64.44
N ILE A 255 -30.81 47.67 64.48
CA ILE A 255 -30.32 47.09 65.74
C ILE A 255 -29.51 48.13 66.54
N LEU A 256 -28.65 48.92 65.88
CA LEU A 256 -27.88 49.96 66.55
C LEU A 256 -28.78 51.03 67.17
N LEU A 257 -29.78 51.53 66.42
CA LEU A 257 -30.74 52.51 66.90
C LEU A 257 -31.57 51.97 68.08
N LEU A 258 -32.05 50.72 68.00
CA LEU A 258 -32.77 50.07 69.10
C LEU A 258 -31.88 49.89 70.32
N LYS A 259 -30.59 49.60 70.14
CA LYS A 259 -29.63 49.49 71.25
C LYS A 259 -29.42 50.84 71.94
N GLU A 260 -29.26 51.92 71.18
CA GLU A 260 -29.18 53.29 71.70
C GLU A 260 -30.48 53.70 72.43
N GLU A 261 -31.65 53.33 71.89
CA GLU A 261 -32.96 53.54 72.51
C GLU A 261 -33.06 52.84 73.88
N ILE A 262 -32.71 51.54 73.94
CA ILE A 262 -32.70 50.75 75.17
C ILE A 262 -31.77 51.38 76.21
N GLU A 263 -30.60 51.88 75.79
CA GLU A 263 -29.62 52.48 76.68
C GLU A 263 -30.11 53.83 77.24
N ARG A 264 -30.79 54.65 76.42
CA ARG A 264 -31.48 55.86 76.89
C ARG A 264 -32.58 55.54 77.90
N VAL A 265 -33.48 54.62 77.57
CA VAL A 265 -34.59 54.23 78.46
C VAL A 265 -34.06 53.66 79.78
N LYS A 266 -32.97 52.88 79.75
CA LYS A 266 -32.31 52.37 80.95
C LYS A 266 -31.74 53.50 81.81
N ASN A 267 -31.11 54.51 81.21
CA ASN A 267 -30.59 55.66 81.94
C ASN A 267 -31.70 56.52 82.54
N ASP A 268 -32.79 56.73 81.81
CA ASP A 268 -33.97 57.44 82.31
C ASP A 268 -34.60 56.70 83.49
N ALA A 269 -34.77 55.38 83.38
CA ALA A 269 -35.28 54.54 84.46
C ALA A 269 -34.38 54.59 85.70
N ASN A 270 -33.05 54.57 85.53
CA ASN A 270 -32.10 54.72 86.62
C ASN A 270 -32.21 56.10 87.28
N THR A 271 -32.39 57.16 86.49
CA THR A 271 -32.56 58.52 87.01
C THR A 271 -33.85 58.66 87.82
N GLN A 272 -34.96 58.10 87.31
CA GLN A 272 -36.23 58.05 88.05
C GLN A 272 -36.10 57.24 89.33
N LYS A 273 -35.43 56.07 89.28
CA LYS A 273 -35.17 55.25 90.47
C LYS A 273 -34.38 56.04 91.52
N PHE A 274 -33.32 56.74 91.13
CA PHE A 274 -32.56 57.59 92.05
C PHE A 274 -33.41 58.71 92.66
N SER A 275 -34.29 59.34 91.88
CA SER A 275 -35.23 60.34 92.39
C SER A 275 -36.18 59.75 93.43
N TYR A 276 -36.77 58.57 93.15
CA TYR A 276 -37.65 57.90 94.09
C TYR A 276 -36.92 57.43 95.35
N GLU A 277 -35.70 56.91 95.23
CA GLU A 277 -34.87 56.55 96.40
C GLU A 277 -34.57 57.78 97.27
N LYS A 278 -34.29 58.94 96.66
CA LYS A 278 -34.09 60.20 97.38
C LYS A 278 -35.37 60.65 98.11
N GLU A 279 -36.53 60.56 97.46
CA GLU A 279 -37.81 60.90 98.08
C GLU A 279 -38.17 59.95 99.24
N ILE A 280 -37.95 58.64 99.06
CA ILE A 280 -38.14 57.65 100.12
C ILE A 280 -37.25 57.95 101.32
N ASN A 281 -35.97 58.25 101.08
CA ASN A 281 -35.03 58.59 102.16
C ASN A 281 -35.45 59.87 102.89
N ALA A 282 -35.84 60.92 102.16
CA ALA A 282 -36.33 62.15 102.77
C ALA A 282 -37.61 61.93 103.60
N LEU A 283 -38.52 61.08 103.13
CA LEU A 283 -39.72 60.72 103.86
C LEU A 283 -39.39 59.93 105.13
N ASN A 284 -38.44 59.00 105.05
CA ASN A 284 -37.97 58.20 106.18
C ASN A 284 -37.26 59.06 107.24
N ASP A 285 -36.40 59.99 106.82
CA ASP A 285 -35.76 60.96 107.72
C ASP A 285 -36.80 61.87 108.39
N GLY A 286 -37.82 62.31 107.64
CA GLY A 286 -38.95 63.04 108.19
C GLY A 286 -39.74 62.25 109.22
N PHE A 287 -39.95 60.95 108.98
CA PHE A 287 -40.61 60.04 109.92
C PHE A 287 -39.80 59.82 111.19
N GLU A 288 -38.49 59.55 111.09
CA GLU A 288 -37.61 59.40 112.26
C GLU A 288 -37.51 60.71 113.06
N THR A 289 -37.49 61.86 112.39
CA THR A 289 -37.55 63.16 113.08
C THR A 289 -38.85 63.32 113.87
N GLN A 290 -40.01 63.03 113.25
CA GLN A 290 -41.30 63.07 113.95
C GLN A 290 -41.35 62.10 115.14
N LYS A 291 -40.82 60.88 114.96
CA LYS A 291 -40.72 59.88 116.01
C LYS A 291 -39.87 60.37 117.18
N SER A 292 -38.69 60.93 116.91
CA SER A 292 -37.82 61.51 117.95
C SER A 292 -38.49 62.66 118.70
N VAL A 293 -39.21 63.55 118.00
CA VAL A 293 -40.00 64.62 118.65
C VAL A 293 -41.10 64.04 119.54
N MET A 294 -41.83 63.02 119.08
CA MET A 294 -42.84 62.35 119.89
C MET A 294 -42.25 61.63 121.11
N GLU A 295 -41.08 61.00 120.97
CA GLU A 295 -40.34 60.37 122.08
C GLU A 295 -39.90 61.42 123.12
N ASP A 296 -39.42 62.59 122.69
CA ASP A 296 -39.06 63.70 123.58
C ASP A 296 -40.30 64.28 124.31
N GLU A 297 -41.43 64.46 123.60
CA GLU A 297 -42.69 64.87 124.24
C GLU A 297 -43.20 63.83 125.25
N LEU A 298 -43.10 62.55 124.92
CA LEU A 298 -43.42 61.45 125.83
C LEU A 298 -42.53 61.47 127.06
N SER A 299 -41.22 61.69 126.89
CA SER A 299 -40.26 61.81 128.00
C SER A 299 -40.58 62.99 128.91
N LYS A 300 -40.90 64.17 128.34
CA LYS A 300 -41.35 65.34 129.10
C LYS A 300 -42.64 65.07 129.89
N LYS A 301 -43.61 64.39 129.27
CA LYS A 301 -44.86 63.99 129.96
C LYS A 301 -44.60 62.96 131.05
N ALA A 302 -43.71 62.00 130.82
CA ALA A 302 -43.30 61.02 131.82
C ALA A 302 -42.64 61.68 133.03
N ASN A 303 -41.70 62.62 132.81
CA ASN A 303 -41.07 63.39 133.89
C ASN A 303 -42.11 64.20 134.68
N LYS A 304 -43.08 64.81 134.00
CA LYS A 304 -44.16 65.56 134.67
C LYS A 304 -45.08 64.65 135.50
N ILE A 305 -45.26 63.39 135.10
CA ILE A 305 -45.98 62.39 135.90
C ILE A 305 -45.18 62.03 137.15
N ILE A 306 -43.85 61.88 137.03
CA ILE A 306 -42.95 61.64 138.18
C ILE A 306 -43.04 62.81 139.17
N ASP A 307 -42.92 64.06 138.71
CA ASP A 307 -43.05 65.26 139.56
C ASP A 307 -44.40 65.30 140.29
N LEU A 308 -45.49 64.95 139.60
CA LEU A 308 -46.83 64.88 140.20
C LEU A 308 -46.96 63.73 141.20
N GLN A 309 -46.32 62.59 140.97
CA GLN A 309 -46.27 61.48 141.93
C GLN A 309 -45.48 61.85 143.19
N GLU A 310 -44.35 62.54 143.06
CA GLU A 310 -43.59 63.04 144.20
C GLU A 310 -44.38 64.08 145.01
N ALA A 311 -45.06 65.01 144.34
CA ALA A 311 -45.95 65.97 145.01
C ALA A 311 -47.12 65.30 145.74
N LEU A 312 -47.67 64.23 145.16
CA LEU A 312 -48.74 63.44 145.79
C LEU A 312 -48.25 62.71 147.04
N GLU A 313 -47.07 62.08 147.00
CA GLU A 313 -46.51 61.39 148.18
C GLU A 313 -46.06 62.36 149.29
N SER A 314 -45.57 63.55 148.92
CA SER A 314 -45.34 64.63 149.88
C SER A 314 -46.64 65.05 150.59
N ASN A 315 -47.73 65.25 149.84
CA ASN A 315 -49.05 65.57 150.41
C ASN A 315 -49.63 64.44 151.29
N LYS A 316 -49.41 63.18 150.91
CA LYS A 316 -49.84 62.01 151.71
C LYS A 316 -49.09 61.94 153.04
N THR A 317 -47.80 62.30 153.04
CA THR A 317 -46.98 62.39 154.26
C THR A 317 -47.48 63.52 155.17
N ALA A 318 -47.74 64.71 154.62
CA ALA A 318 -48.32 65.84 155.37
C ALA A 318 -49.72 65.55 155.94
N LEU A 319 -50.52 64.73 155.26
CA LEU A 319 -51.83 64.29 155.75
C LEU A 319 -51.70 63.31 156.93
N LYS A 320 -50.67 62.46 156.92
CA LYS A 320 -50.37 61.51 158.01
C LYS A 320 -49.94 62.23 159.29
N ASP A 321 -49.14 63.28 159.16
CA ASP A 321 -48.72 64.11 160.29
C ASP A 321 -49.89 64.92 160.89
N ARG A 322 -50.81 65.42 160.05
CA ARG A 322 -52.06 66.06 160.51
C ARG A 322 -53.04 65.11 161.19
N ILE A 323 -53.04 63.82 160.85
CA ILE A 323 -53.88 62.81 161.52
C ILE A 323 -53.35 62.50 162.93
N TYR A 324 -52.03 62.56 163.15
CA TYR A 324 -51.43 62.42 164.48
C TYR A 324 -51.75 63.63 165.40
N GLU A 325 -51.75 64.85 164.86
CA GLU A 325 -52.19 66.06 165.59
C GLU A 325 -53.71 66.10 165.88
N LEU A 326 -54.52 65.40 165.08
CA LEU A 326 -55.99 65.34 165.23
C LEU A 326 -56.47 64.31 166.27
N GLU A 327 -55.65 63.32 166.65
CA GLU A 327 -55.98 62.37 167.73
C GLU A 327 -55.76 62.94 169.14
N GLU A 328 -54.96 64.01 169.30
CA GLU A 328 -54.68 64.64 170.59
C GLU A 328 -55.72 65.73 170.98
N ILE A 329 -56.48 66.26 170.02
CA ILE A 329 -57.51 67.31 170.24
C ILE A 329 -58.92 66.72 170.49
N LYS A 330 -59.11 65.40 170.33
CA LYS A 330 -60.42 64.72 170.46
C LYS A 330 -60.77 64.24 171.88
N LYS A 331 -60.39 64.99 172.94
CA LYS A 331 -60.69 64.65 174.36
C LYS A 331 -61.49 65.71 175.16
N ASN A 332 -62.01 66.79 174.57
CA ASN A 332 -62.85 67.74 175.31
C ASN A 332 -64.07 68.25 174.50
N LEU A 333 -65.24 67.69 174.85
CA LEU A 333 -66.63 68.20 174.78
C LEU A 333 -67.20 68.60 173.39
N ASN A 334 -68.09 67.84 172.73
CA ASN A 334 -69.51 67.42 172.94
C ASN A 334 -70.63 68.43 172.58
N SER A 335 -71.64 67.86 171.89
CA SER A 335 -73.07 68.25 171.76
C SER A 335 -73.43 69.25 170.63
N LYS A 336 -74.54 69.14 169.87
CA LYS A 336 -75.82 68.42 170.09
C LYS A 336 -76.76 68.45 168.84
N ASP A 337 -77.38 67.28 168.53
CA ASP A 337 -78.76 66.93 168.07
C ASP A 337 -79.49 67.64 166.87
N LEU A 338 -80.55 67.12 166.20
CA LEU A 338 -81.62 66.09 166.41
C LEU A 338 -82.11 65.59 165.00
N MET A 339 -82.35 64.29 164.73
CA MET A 339 -83.62 63.49 164.83
C MET A 339 -84.78 63.95 163.90
N ALA A 340 -85.67 63.11 163.32
CA ALA A 340 -85.86 61.67 163.20
C ALA A 340 -87.09 61.44 162.27
N GLN A 341 -87.19 60.24 161.66
CA GLN A 341 -88.39 59.37 161.53
C GLN A 341 -89.74 59.94 160.98
N SER A 342 -90.62 59.22 160.29
CA SER A 342 -90.68 57.88 159.71
C SER A 342 -92.04 57.72 158.99
N TYR A 343 -92.11 56.71 158.15
CA TYR A 343 -93.28 55.88 157.79
C TYR A 343 -94.31 56.32 156.72
N ASN A 344 -94.20 55.56 155.62
CA ASN A 344 -95.22 54.74 154.95
C ASN A 344 -96.46 55.39 154.28
N GLY A 345 -96.55 55.12 152.97
CA GLY A 345 -97.61 54.25 152.46
C GLY A 345 -98.47 54.83 151.34
N LYS A 346 -98.46 54.12 150.19
CA LYS A 346 -99.33 54.22 148.99
C LYS A 346 -99.06 55.35 147.99
N ASN A 347 -98.35 55.02 146.89
CA ASN A 347 -98.88 55.23 145.53
C ASN A 347 -98.11 54.39 144.49
N LEU A 348 -98.55 53.14 144.36
CA LEU A 348 -98.05 52.13 143.44
C LEU A 348 -98.91 52.16 142.17
N GLU A 349 -98.70 53.14 141.28
CA GLU A 349 -99.20 53.08 139.88
C GLU A 349 -98.70 54.24 138.98
N LEU A 350 -98.11 55.31 139.54
CA LEU A 350 -97.55 56.42 138.74
C LEU A 350 -96.06 56.25 138.39
N ASN A 351 -95.30 55.50 139.20
CA ASN A 351 -93.86 55.28 139.02
C ASN A 351 -93.51 54.18 137.99
N ALA A 352 -94.49 53.34 137.60
CA ALA A 352 -94.30 52.33 136.56
C ALA A 352 -94.37 52.95 135.14
N SER A 353 -95.22 53.97 134.96
CA SER A 353 -95.39 54.66 133.68
C SER A 353 -94.22 55.58 133.33
N LEU A 354 -93.58 56.21 134.33
CA LEU A 354 -92.39 57.04 134.11
C LEU A 354 -91.15 56.20 133.74
N ALA A 355 -90.98 55.03 134.37
CA ALA A 355 -89.90 54.09 134.05
C ALA A 355 -90.09 53.43 132.67
N ALA A 356 -91.33 53.15 132.27
CA ALA A 356 -91.64 52.61 130.94
C ALA A 356 -91.40 53.64 129.81
N LEU A 357 -91.63 54.93 130.06
CA LEU A 357 -91.38 56.00 129.09
C LEU A 357 -89.88 56.31 128.94
N HIS A 358 -89.10 56.27 130.02
CA HIS A 358 -87.65 56.39 129.94
C HIS A 358 -87.02 55.22 129.18
N LYS A 359 -87.50 53.99 129.42
CA LYS A 359 -87.01 52.79 128.72
C LYS A 359 -87.38 52.79 127.23
N SER A 360 -88.58 53.24 126.85
CA SER A 360 -88.98 53.31 125.45
C SER A 360 -88.25 54.42 124.68
N PHE A 361 -87.92 55.54 125.34
CA PHE A 361 -87.11 56.60 124.75
C PHE A 361 -85.65 56.18 124.54
N ASP A 362 -85.05 55.49 125.52
CA ASP A 362 -83.69 54.96 125.39
C ASP A 362 -83.60 53.85 124.33
N ASP A 363 -84.61 52.97 124.22
CA ASP A 363 -84.68 51.95 123.15
C ASP A 363 -84.82 52.59 121.74
N LEU A 364 -85.58 53.68 121.62
CA LEU A 364 -85.73 54.44 120.36
C LEU A 364 -84.42 55.15 119.97
N LYS A 365 -83.74 55.76 120.94
CA LYS A 365 -82.45 56.42 120.72
C LYS A 365 -81.37 55.41 120.32
N GLN A 366 -81.35 54.24 120.96
CA GLN A 366 -80.41 53.17 120.64
C GLN A 366 -80.70 52.55 119.27
N LYS A 367 -81.97 52.37 118.88
CA LYS A 367 -82.35 51.93 117.52
C LYS A 367 -81.98 52.96 116.44
N SER A 368 -82.15 54.25 116.71
CA SER A 368 -81.75 55.33 115.79
C SER A 368 -80.24 55.37 115.56
N LEU A 369 -79.44 55.26 116.64
CA LEU A 369 -77.97 55.23 116.53
C LEU A 369 -77.49 53.98 115.78
N LYS A 370 -78.15 52.83 116.00
CA LYS A 370 -77.83 51.59 115.30
C LYS A 370 -78.18 51.66 113.81
N SER A 371 -79.32 52.23 113.44
CA SER A 371 -79.68 52.40 112.02
C SER A 371 -78.81 53.43 111.29
N GLU A 372 -78.32 54.46 111.98
CA GLU A 372 -77.38 55.43 111.39
C GLU A 372 -75.99 54.80 111.16
N GLN A 373 -75.51 53.97 112.09
CA GLN A 373 -74.28 53.18 111.88
C GLN A 373 -74.43 52.15 110.76
N GLU A 374 -75.55 51.43 110.69
CA GLU A 374 -75.83 50.47 109.63
C GLU A 374 -75.90 51.16 108.25
N ASN A 375 -76.48 52.37 108.16
CA ASN A 375 -76.49 53.16 106.92
C ASN A 375 -75.11 53.68 106.51
N LYS A 376 -74.25 54.07 107.46
CA LYS A 376 -72.85 54.45 107.15
C LYS A 376 -72.07 53.26 106.61
N LEU A 377 -72.20 52.08 107.25
CA LEU A 377 -71.56 50.85 106.80
C LEU A 377 -72.06 50.41 105.40
N ALA A 378 -73.36 50.54 105.15
CA ALA A 378 -73.96 50.26 103.85
C ALA A 378 -73.41 51.19 102.75
N ASN A 379 -73.26 52.49 103.04
CA ASN A 379 -72.67 53.45 102.09
C ASN A 379 -71.18 53.19 101.80
N GLU A 380 -70.40 52.78 102.81
CA GLU A 380 -69.01 52.37 102.62
C GLU A 380 -68.92 51.11 101.74
N ASN A 381 -69.80 50.13 101.94
CA ASN A 381 -69.90 48.94 101.09
C ASN A 381 -70.34 49.26 99.65
N ILE A 382 -71.26 50.20 99.45
CA ILE A 382 -71.64 50.66 98.11
C ILE A 382 -70.45 51.34 97.42
N SER A 383 -69.66 52.14 98.15
CA SER A 383 -68.46 52.80 97.62
C SER A 383 -67.37 51.79 97.23
N SER A 384 -67.14 50.76 98.04
CA SER A 384 -66.17 49.70 97.73
C SER A 384 -66.60 48.89 96.50
N LEU A 385 -67.86 48.46 96.43
CA LEU A 385 -68.42 47.74 95.29
C LEU A 385 -68.36 48.58 94.00
N LYS A 386 -68.56 49.89 94.08
CA LYS A 386 -68.44 50.78 92.92
C LYS A 386 -66.99 50.86 92.41
N LYS A 387 -66.01 50.93 93.32
CA LYS A 387 -64.58 50.87 92.96
C LYS A 387 -64.20 49.51 92.36
N GLU A 388 -64.75 48.42 92.89
CA GLU A 388 -64.54 47.08 92.31
C GLU A 388 -65.16 46.95 90.92
N LEU A 389 -66.35 47.50 90.70
CA LEU A 389 -66.99 47.52 89.39
C LEU A 389 -66.18 48.34 88.36
N GLU A 390 -65.64 49.51 88.76
CA GLU A 390 -64.76 50.30 87.92
C GLU A 390 -63.46 49.55 87.57
N ARG A 391 -62.86 48.84 88.54
CA ARG A 391 -61.69 47.98 88.30
C ARG A 391 -62.03 46.82 87.35
N ALA A 392 -63.16 46.15 87.55
CA ALA A 392 -63.63 45.07 86.69
C ALA A 392 -63.85 45.56 85.25
N ASN A 393 -64.47 46.72 85.07
CA ASN A 393 -64.67 47.33 83.76
C ASN A 393 -63.35 47.72 83.08
N ALA A 394 -62.39 48.28 83.82
CA ALA A 394 -61.06 48.59 83.29
C ALA A 394 -60.30 47.32 82.86
N LEU A 395 -60.43 46.24 83.63
CA LEU A 395 -59.83 44.95 83.33
C LEU A 395 -60.48 44.31 82.10
N ASN A 396 -61.80 44.40 81.98
CA ASN A 396 -62.53 43.88 80.81
C ASN A 396 -62.14 44.63 79.52
N LYS A 397 -61.99 45.96 79.58
CA LYS A 397 -61.51 46.77 78.47
C LYS A 397 -60.06 46.42 78.07
N LYS A 398 -59.21 46.07 79.04
CA LYS A 398 -57.85 45.58 78.78
C LYS A 398 -57.88 44.20 78.10
N LEU A 399 -58.79 43.32 78.53
CA LEU A 399 -58.98 42.00 77.94
C LEU A 399 -59.49 42.09 76.49
N GLU A 400 -60.44 42.98 76.20
CA GLU A 400 -60.91 43.25 74.83
C GLU A 400 -59.77 43.71 73.93
N LYS A 401 -58.92 44.62 74.41
CA LYS A 401 -57.75 45.07 73.65
C LYS A 401 -56.77 43.92 73.39
N GLN A 402 -56.48 43.11 74.41
CA GLN A 402 -55.63 41.92 74.25
C GLN A 402 -56.22 40.90 73.26
N ASN A 403 -57.54 40.71 73.24
CA ASN A 403 -58.20 39.84 72.27
C ASN A 403 -58.12 40.38 70.84
N LEU A 404 -58.25 41.70 70.65
CA LEU A 404 -58.07 42.33 69.34
C LEU A 404 -56.62 42.19 68.84
N ASP A 405 -55.64 42.44 69.71
CA ASP A 405 -54.24 42.28 69.38
C ASP A 405 -53.92 40.80 69.05
N ALA A 406 -54.43 39.85 69.84
CA ALA A 406 -54.29 38.41 69.58
C ALA A 406 -54.90 38.01 68.22
N ASN A 407 -56.11 38.48 67.90
CA ASN A 407 -56.74 38.22 66.60
C ASN A 407 -55.93 38.80 65.43
N SER A 408 -55.33 39.97 65.60
CA SER A 408 -54.46 40.56 64.58
C SER A 408 -53.20 39.70 64.32
N THR A 409 -52.55 39.24 65.40
CA THR A 409 -51.38 38.35 65.29
C THR A 409 -51.73 36.99 64.69
N LEU A 410 -52.91 36.43 65.00
CA LEU A 410 -53.40 35.18 64.42
C LEU A 410 -53.67 35.32 62.92
N SER A 411 -54.21 36.45 62.49
CA SER A 411 -54.42 36.75 61.07
C SER A 411 -53.08 36.84 60.32
N GLU A 412 -52.08 37.51 60.92
CA GLU A 412 -50.76 37.65 60.30
C GLU A 412 -50.03 36.30 60.22
N LEU A 413 -50.10 35.48 61.27
CA LEU A 413 -49.55 34.12 61.28
C LEU A 413 -50.25 33.23 60.25
N SER A 414 -51.57 33.33 60.11
CA SER A 414 -52.32 32.57 59.09
C SER A 414 -51.87 32.95 57.67
N LYS A 415 -51.61 34.24 57.42
CA LYS A 415 -51.08 34.71 56.13
C LYS A 415 -49.65 34.22 55.88
N LYS A 416 -48.79 34.22 56.90
CA LYS A 416 -47.43 33.65 56.80
C LYS A 416 -47.47 32.14 56.53
N LEU A 417 -48.39 31.43 57.18
CA LEU A 417 -48.59 29.99 56.96
C LEU A 417 -49.01 29.70 55.52
N SER A 418 -49.98 30.45 54.96
CA SER A 418 -50.42 30.22 53.57
C SER A 418 -49.30 30.48 52.56
N LEU A 419 -48.50 31.53 52.77
CA LEU A 419 -47.33 31.82 51.92
C LEU A 419 -46.27 30.72 52.02
N SER A 420 -46.06 30.18 53.23
CA SER A 420 -45.15 29.05 53.44
C SER A 420 -45.65 27.79 52.74
N GLU A 421 -46.95 27.47 52.83
CA GLU A 421 -47.56 26.32 52.14
C GLU A 421 -47.43 26.44 50.61
N GLU A 422 -47.62 27.63 50.06
CA GLU A 422 -47.48 27.89 48.63
C GLU A 422 -46.02 27.76 48.16
N SER A 423 -45.06 28.24 48.97
CA SER A 423 -43.62 28.05 48.69
C SER A 423 -43.22 26.58 48.70
N LEU A 424 -43.73 25.80 49.66
CA LEU A 424 -43.51 24.35 49.77
C LEU A 424 -44.08 23.60 48.57
N LYS A 425 -45.27 23.99 48.10
CA LYS A 425 -45.89 23.43 46.91
C LYS A 425 -45.03 23.70 45.67
N LYS A 426 -44.53 24.92 45.52
CA LYS A 426 -43.63 25.30 44.40
C LYS A 426 -42.33 24.52 44.42
N SER A 427 -41.67 24.39 45.58
CA SER A 427 -40.47 23.56 45.72
C SER A 427 -40.74 22.08 45.42
N GLY A 428 -41.92 21.56 45.78
CA GLY A 428 -42.34 20.20 45.44
C GLY A 428 -42.52 19.99 43.93
N GLU A 429 -43.04 20.99 43.20
CA GLU A 429 -43.16 20.95 41.74
C GLU A 429 -41.79 21.03 41.05
N GLU A 430 -40.90 21.90 41.53
CA GLU A 430 -39.52 22.00 41.04
C GLU A 430 -38.73 20.69 41.26
N LEU A 431 -38.92 20.04 42.41
CA LEU A 431 -38.31 18.75 42.71
C LEU A 431 -38.79 17.66 41.74
N LYS A 432 -40.10 17.59 41.44
CA LYS A 432 -40.66 16.65 40.46
C LYS A 432 -40.13 16.91 39.04
N ALA A 433 -39.97 18.17 38.66
CA ALA A 433 -39.38 18.54 37.37
C ALA A 433 -37.91 18.10 37.27
N LEU A 434 -37.14 18.28 38.36
CA LEU A 434 -35.75 17.85 38.45
C LEU A 434 -35.62 16.32 38.40
N ASP A 435 -36.49 15.60 39.11
CA ASP A 435 -36.55 14.14 39.10
C ASP A 435 -36.85 13.59 37.70
N THR A 436 -37.82 14.21 37.01
CA THR A 436 -38.15 13.86 35.61
C THR A 436 -36.97 14.10 34.67
N LYS A 437 -36.25 15.22 34.85
CA LYS A 437 -35.07 15.56 34.03
C LYS A 437 -33.92 14.59 34.28
N THR A 438 -33.69 14.23 35.54
CA THR A 438 -32.66 13.27 35.95
C THR A 438 -32.94 11.88 35.39
N THR A 439 -34.19 11.42 35.48
CA THR A 439 -34.62 10.13 34.93
C THR A 439 -34.43 10.06 33.41
N LYS A 440 -34.75 11.13 32.67
CA LYS A 440 -34.48 11.21 31.22
C LYS A 440 -32.98 11.14 30.92
N PHE A 441 -32.17 11.88 31.67
CA PHE A 441 -30.71 11.88 31.49
C PHE A 441 -30.11 10.49 31.75
N LEU A 442 -30.52 9.80 32.81
CA LEU A 442 -30.09 8.43 33.10
C LEU A 442 -30.48 7.46 31.99
N LYS A 443 -31.68 7.60 31.42
CA LYS A 443 -32.11 6.79 30.27
C LYS A 443 -31.24 7.03 29.04
N THR A 444 -30.94 8.30 28.72
CA THR A 444 -30.03 8.64 27.61
C THR A 444 -28.64 8.05 27.81
N LEU A 445 -28.08 8.11 29.03
CA LEU A 445 -26.79 7.50 29.34
C LEU A 445 -26.83 5.97 29.17
N PHE A 446 -27.92 5.32 29.59
CA PHE A 446 -28.09 3.88 29.40
C PHE A 446 -28.11 3.49 27.92
N ASP A 447 -28.89 4.20 27.10
CA ASP A 447 -29.00 3.96 25.66
C ASP A 447 -27.65 4.20 24.93
N GLN A 448 -26.91 5.25 25.34
CA GLN A 448 -25.54 5.50 24.86
C GLN A 448 -24.59 4.36 25.21
N ASN A 449 -24.65 3.84 26.44
CA ASN A 449 -23.78 2.75 26.88
C ASN A 449 -24.07 1.44 26.13
N GLN A 450 -25.36 1.16 25.85
CA GLN A 450 -25.75 0.02 25.02
C GLN A 450 -25.22 0.16 23.59
N THR A 451 -25.26 1.37 23.03
CA THR A 451 -24.71 1.65 21.69
C THR A 451 -23.19 1.46 21.63
N ILE A 452 -22.46 1.93 22.64
CA ILE A 452 -21.00 1.75 22.75
C ILE A 452 -20.64 0.26 22.84
N SER A 453 -21.41 -0.52 23.60
CA SER A 453 -21.22 -1.98 23.72
C SER A 453 -21.38 -2.69 22.37
N LEU A 454 -22.43 -2.37 21.62
CA LEU A 454 -22.66 -2.92 20.28
C LEU A 454 -21.55 -2.54 19.29
N GLN A 455 -21.07 -1.29 19.34
CA GLN A 455 -19.95 -0.84 18.51
C GLN A 455 -18.65 -1.57 18.86
N SER A 456 -18.39 -1.79 20.15
CA SER A 456 -17.21 -2.53 20.63
C SER A 456 -17.22 -3.98 20.17
N GLN A 457 -18.38 -4.64 20.20
CA GLN A 457 -18.54 -6.00 19.68
C GLN A 457 -18.28 -6.07 18.17
N LYS A 458 -18.77 -5.08 17.41
CA LYS A 458 -18.54 -5.00 15.96
C LYS A 458 -17.07 -4.77 15.60
N LEU A 459 -16.37 -3.94 16.38
CA LEU A 459 -14.91 -3.74 16.25
C LEU A 459 -14.14 -5.05 16.46
N GLY A 460 -14.51 -5.85 17.47
CA GLY A 460 -13.90 -7.16 17.71
C GLY A 460 -14.08 -8.13 16.54
N SER A 461 -15.26 -8.15 15.91
CA SER A 461 -15.52 -8.96 14.71
C SER A 461 -14.65 -8.52 13.53
N ASN A 462 -14.56 -7.21 13.29
CA ASN A 462 -13.75 -6.65 12.21
C ASN A 462 -12.25 -6.93 12.42
N GLU A 463 -11.76 -6.89 13.66
CA GLU A 463 -10.37 -7.24 13.97
C GLU A 463 -10.06 -8.72 13.65
N GLY A 464 -11.01 -9.63 13.94
CA GLY A 464 -10.90 -11.04 13.57
C GLY A 464 -10.84 -11.26 12.06
N GLU A 465 -11.68 -10.57 11.30
CA GLU A 465 -11.66 -10.59 9.83
C GLU A 465 -10.34 -10.04 9.26
N LEU A 466 -9.83 -8.94 9.84
CA LEU A 466 -8.56 -8.35 9.44
C LEU A 466 -7.39 -9.31 9.66
N LYS A 467 -7.33 -9.99 10.82
CA LYS A 467 -6.32 -11.02 11.10
C LYS A 467 -6.38 -12.18 10.09
N ASN A 468 -7.58 -12.62 9.72
CA ASN A 468 -7.76 -13.67 8.71
C ASN A 468 -7.31 -13.22 7.32
N LEU A 469 -7.65 -11.99 6.92
CA LEU A 469 -7.19 -11.42 5.65
C LEU A 469 -5.67 -11.27 5.62
N SER A 470 -5.06 -10.80 6.72
CA SER A 470 -3.61 -10.71 6.85
C SER A 470 -2.94 -12.08 6.66
N ALA A 471 -3.42 -13.12 7.35
CA ALA A 471 -2.88 -14.48 7.23
C ALA A 471 -3.01 -15.04 5.79
N LYS A 472 -4.11 -14.73 5.08
CA LYS A 472 -4.26 -15.09 3.66
C LYS A 472 -3.28 -14.34 2.75
N LEU A 473 -2.95 -13.10 3.09
CA LEU A 473 -2.02 -12.27 2.33
C LEU A 473 -0.59 -12.81 2.49
N ASP A 474 -0.19 -13.13 3.72
CA ASP A 474 1.11 -13.75 4.01
C ASP A 474 1.29 -15.08 3.26
N LEU A 475 0.22 -15.89 3.17
CA LEU A 475 0.22 -17.18 2.46
C LEU A 475 0.33 -16.99 0.94
N LYS A 476 -0.24 -15.90 0.40
CA LYS A 476 -0.08 -15.55 -1.02
C LYS A 476 1.31 -15.02 -1.32
N ASP A 477 1.89 -14.19 -0.45
CA ASP A 477 3.24 -13.67 -0.60
C ASP A 477 4.28 -14.80 -0.58
N ALA A 478 4.11 -15.80 0.29
CA ALA A 478 4.95 -16.99 0.28
C ALA A 478 4.88 -17.74 -1.07
N LYS A 479 3.68 -17.86 -1.65
CA LYS A 479 3.47 -18.52 -2.94
C LYS A 479 4.02 -17.72 -4.13
N ILE A 480 3.99 -16.39 -4.04
CA ILE A 480 4.63 -15.51 -5.04
C ILE A 480 6.14 -15.72 -5.01
N LYS A 481 6.77 -15.73 -3.84
CA LYS A 481 8.21 -15.99 -3.71
C LYS A 481 8.61 -17.35 -4.29
N GLU A 482 7.82 -18.39 -4.03
CA GLU A 482 8.07 -19.72 -4.59
C GLU A 482 8.00 -19.71 -6.13
N LEU A 483 7.04 -18.99 -6.71
CA LEU A 483 6.93 -18.83 -8.17
C LEU A 483 8.10 -18.02 -8.75
N GLU A 484 8.52 -16.95 -8.08
CA GLU A 484 9.68 -16.14 -8.48
C GLU A 484 10.98 -16.97 -8.47
N GLU A 485 11.21 -17.79 -7.45
CA GLU A 485 12.35 -18.71 -7.41
C GLU A 485 12.29 -19.73 -8.56
N ASN A 486 11.12 -20.30 -8.83
CA ASN A 486 10.94 -21.25 -9.93
C ASN A 486 11.17 -20.61 -11.31
N VAL A 487 10.69 -19.38 -11.53
CA VAL A 487 10.94 -18.63 -12.77
C VAL A 487 12.42 -18.33 -12.92
N THR A 488 13.09 -17.92 -11.86
CA THR A 488 14.53 -17.62 -11.86
C THR A 488 15.34 -18.87 -12.22
N LYS A 489 15.02 -20.01 -11.58
CA LYS A 489 15.68 -21.30 -11.85
C LYS A 489 15.45 -21.77 -13.30
N THR A 490 14.23 -21.61 -13.80
CA THR A 490 13.88 -21.96 -15.19
C THR A 490 14.62 -21.08 -16.19
N SER A 491 14.65 -19.76 -15.95
CA SER A 491 15.38 -18.80 -16.80
C SER A 491 16.88 -19.15 -16.85
N GLN A 492 17.46 -19.48 -15.71
CA GLN A 492 18.87 -19.86 -15.63
C GLN A 492 19.16 -21.18 -16.37
N MET A 493 18.26 -22.17 -16.28
CA MET A 493 18.36 -23.42 -17.04
C MET A 493 18.27 -23.18 -18.55
N LEU A 494 17.43 -22.23 -18.97
CA LEU A 494 17.23 -21.87 -20.38
C LEU A 494 18.48 -21.16 -20.94
N ILE A 495 19.10 -20.26 -20.16
CA ILE A 495 20.38 -19.63 -20.51
C ILE A 495 21.48 -20.69 -20.66
N THR A 496 21.58 -21.64 -19.73
CA THR A 496 22.57 -22.73 -19.83
C THR A 496 22.36 -23.56 -21.10
N LYS A 497 21.12 -23.95 -21.41
CA LYS A 497 20.79 -24.70 -22.63
C LYS A 497 21.07 -23.90 -23.90
N GLN A 498 20.85 -22.59 -23.88
CA GLN A 498 21.14 -21.72 -25.01
C GLN A 498 22.65 -21.58 -25.24
N ASN A 499 23.45 -21.50 -24.17
CA ASN A 499 24.91 -21.50 -24.27
C ASN A 499 25.46 -22.83 -24.79
N GLU A 500 24.90 -23.96 -24.35
CA GLU A 500 25.24 -25.29 -24.88
C GLU A 500 24.95 -25.38 -26.38
N LEU A 501 23.78 -24.90 -26.83
CA LEU A 501 23.39 -24.90 -28.24
C LEU A 501 24.31 -24.01 -29.10
N GLU A 502 24.65 -22.82 -28.62
CA GLU A 502 25.60 -21.94 -29.32
C GLU A 502 27.02 -22.53 -29.38
N THR A 503 27.44 -23.25 -28.34
CA THR A 503 28.72 -23.98 -28.35
C THR A 503 28.69 -25.08 -29.41
N GLN A 504 27.62 -25.88 -29.46
CA GLN A 504 27.45 -26.92 -30.49
C GLN A 504 27.45 -26.34 -31.91
N LYS A 505 26.77 -25.20 -32.15
CA LYS A 505 26.81 -24.52 -33.46
C LYS A 505 28.23 -24.09 -33.85
N ARG A 506 29.02 -23.58 -32.90
CA ARG A 506 30.41 -23.18 -33.16
C ARG A 506 31.27 -24.39 -33.51
N THR A 507 31.13 -25.49 -32.77
CA THR A 507 31.83 -26.75 -33.08
C THR A 507 31.48 -27.25 -34.48
N LEU A 508 30.18 -27.31 -34.82
CA LEU A 508 29.74 -27.77 -36.13
C LEU A 508 30.29 -26.92 -37.29
N LYS A 509 30.41 -25.60 -37.07
CA LYS A 509 30.99 -24.68 -38.05
C LYS A 509 32.48 -24.95 -38.26
N ILE A 510 33.22 -25.23 -37.20
CA ILE A 510 34.65 -25.60 -37.26
C ILE A 510 34.79 -26.94 -38.01
N ASP A 511 33.96 -27.92 -37.71
CA ASP A 511 33.97 -29.22 -38.38
C ASP A 511 33.68 -29.11 -39.88
N MET A 512 32.72 -28.27 -40.28
CA MET A 512 32.45 -27.96 -41.68
C MET A 512 33.66 -27.36 -42.39
N GLN A 513 34.35 -26.41 -41.75
CA GLN A 513 35.55 -25.78 -42.30
C GLN A 513 36.69 -26.80 -42.43
N ASN A 514 36.87 -27.67 -41.43
CA ASN A 514 37.86 -28.73 -41.46
C ASN A 514 37.59 -29.73 -42.59
N TYR A 515 36.33 -30.09 -42.83
CA TYR A 515 35.93 -30.95 -43.95
C TYR A 515 36.25 -30.30 -45.31
N GLU A 516 35.99 -29.00 -45.45
CA GLU A 516 36.27 -28.27 -46.68
C GLU A 516 37.77 -28.16 -46.96
N ILE A 517 38.59 -27.93 -45.93
CA ILE A 517 40.06 -27.96 -46.00
C ILE A 517 40.54 -29.35 -46.43
N LEU A 518 40.02 -30.42 -45.83
CA LEU A 518 40.40 -31.80 -46.17
C LEU A 518 40.06 -32.12 -47.64
N ARG A 519 38.89 -31.69 -48.12
CA ARG A 519 38.47 -31.85 -49.52
C ARG A 519 39.42 -31.11 -50.48
N GLN A 520 39.83 -29.90 -50.14
CA GLN A 520 40.82 -29.15 -50.93
C GLN A 520 42.19 -29.84 -50.96
N GLN A 521 42.63 -30.40 -49.83
CA GLN A 521 43.88 -31.17 -49.75
C GLN A 521 43.84 -32.42 -50.63
N ILE A 522 42.72 -33.16 -50.62
CA ILE A 522 42.51 -34.33 -51.50
C ILE A 522 42.60 -33.92 -52.97
N ASN A 523 41.93 -32.83 -53.37
CA ASN A 523 41.97 -32.35 -54.76
C ASN A 523 43.40 -31.93 -55.17
N MET A 524 44.15 -31.27 -54.28
CA MET A 524 45.54 -30.90 -54.54
C MET A 524 46.46 -32.12 -54.65
N LEU A 525 46.26 -33.15 -53.83
CA LEU A 525 47.01 -34.40 -53.91
C LEU A 525 46.71 -35.17 -55.19
N GLN A 526 45.44 -35.26 -55.59
CA GLN A 526 45.05 -35.85 -56.88
C GLN A 526 45.71 -35.11 -58.04
N LYS A 527 45.68 -33.77 -58.03
CA LYS A 527 46.35 -32.97 -59.04
C LYS A 527 47.86 -33.22 -59.08
N LYS A 528 48.53 -33.23 -57.91
CA LYS A 528 49.96 -33.55 -57.83
C LYS A 528 50.30 -34.95 -58.32
N ILE A 529 49.45 -35.95 -58.07
CA ILE A 529 49.64 -37.32 -58.58
C ILE A 529 49.54 -37.33 -60.10
N VAL A 530 48.55 -36.65 -60.69
CA VAL A 530 48.41 -36.52 -62.15
C VAL A 530 49.60 -35.77 -62.75
N ASP A 531 49.99 -34.63 -62.18
CA ASP A 531 51.14 -33.83 -62.61
C ASP A 531 52.46 -34.62 -62.48
N THR A 532 52.62 -35.44 -61.45
CA THR A 532 53.84 -36.27 -61.28
C THR A 532 53.81 -37.49 -62.21
N SER A 533 52.65 -38.07 -62.48
CA SER A 533 52.49 -39.18 -63.42
C SER A 533 52.81 -38.76 -64.86
N THR A 534 52.36 -37.57 -65.27
CA THR A 534 52.69 -36.96 -66.55
C THR A 534 54.17 -36.56 -66.65
N PHE A 535 54.79 -36.10 -65.56
CA PHE A 535 56.24 -35.83 -65.50
C PHE A 535 57.11 -37.10 -65.54
N LEU A 536 56.57 -38.26 -65.09
CA LEU A 536 57.29 -39.54 -65.06
C LEU A 536 57.21 -40.32 -66.38
N THR A 537 56.22 -40.07 -67.23
CA THR A 537 56.22 -40.53 -68.63
C THR A 537 57.39 -39.97 -69.44
N ASP A 538 57.98 -38.85 -69.02
CA ASP A 538 59.10 -38.19 -69.73
C ASP A 538 60.50 -38.55 -69.20
N ASN A 539 60.65 -39.18 -68.03
CA ASN A 539 62.00 -39.48 -67.48
C ASN A 539 62.04 -40.76 -66.63
N ASN A 540 62.84 -41.73 -67.10
CA ASN A 540 62.95 -43.07 -66.51
C ASN A 540 63.89 -43.14 -65.28
N LYS A 541 63.38 -43.83 -64.23
CA LYS A 541 64.11 -44.56 -63.14
C LYS A 541 64.32 -43.98 -61.72
N SER A 542 63.61 -42.93 -61.26
CA SER A 542 63.64 -42.55 -59.81
C SER A 542 62.28 -42.26 -59.13
N GLY A 543 61.16 -42.18 -59.86
CA GLY A 543 59.89 -41.69 -59.30
C GLY A 543 58.96 -42.70 -58.60
N GLY A 544 59.19 -44.01 -58.76
CA GLY A 544 58.24 -45.03 -58.29
C GLY A 544 58.02 -45.04 -56.77
N LYS A 545 59.01 -44.65 -55.96
CA LYS A 545 58.86 -44.57 -54.49
C LYS A 545 58.00 -43.39 -54.02
N ASN A 546 58.07 -42.25 -54.72
CA ASN A 546 57.25 -41.08 -54.36
C ASN A 546 55.80 -41.25 -54.79
N LEU A 547 55.55 -41.92 -55.93
CA LEU A 547 54.20 -42.23 -56.39
C LEU A 547 53.47 -43.17 -55.43
N LEU A 548 54.16 -44.21 -54.94
CA LEU A 548 53.60 -45.17 -53.98
C LEU A 548 53.29 -44.52 -52.61
N SER A 549 54.14 -43.60 -52.15
CA SER A 549 53.90 -42.82 -50.93
C SER A 549 52.68 -41.92 -51.06
N LEU A 550 52.54 -41.21 -52.18
CA LEU A 550 51.39 -40.34 -52.46
C LEU A 550 50.10 -41.15 -52.66
N GLN A 551 50.18 -42.34 -53.26
CA GLN A 551 49.05 -43.27 -53.33
C GLN A 551 48.62 -43.74 -51.94
N ASN A 552 49.55 -44.12 -51.07
CA ASN A 552 49.22 -44.53 -49.70
C ASN A 552 48.64 -43.38 -48.86
N GLU A 553 49.12 -42.15 -49.02
CA GLU A 553 48.52 -40.98 -48.37
C GLU A 553 47.11 -40.67 -48.90
N LEU A 554 46.89 -40.82 -50.21
CA LEU A 554 45.56 -40.66 -50.83
C LEU A 554 44.58 -41.74 -50.36
N GLU A 555 45.03 -42.99 -50.24
CA GLU A 555 44.23 -44.11 -49.74
C GLU A 555 43.83 -43.88 -48.27
N ASN A 556 44.77 -43.45 -47.43
CA ASN A 556 44.50 -43.09 -46.04
C ASN A 556 43.54 -41.89 -45.92
N ALA A 557 43.69 -40.87 -46.76
CA ALA A 557 42.79 -39.72 -46.79
C ALA A 557 41.37 -40.11 -47.24
N LYS A 558 41.25 -40.99 -48.25
CA LYS A 558 39.96 -41.55 -48.68
C LYS A 558 39.31 -42.40 -47.58
N GLN A 559 40.09 -43.19 -46.86
CA GLN A 559 39.59 -44.01 -45.77
C GLN A 559 39.04 -43.15 -44.62
N LYS A 560 39.76 -42.10 -44.23
CA LYS A 560 39.28 -41.10 -43.24
C LYS A 560 38.03 -40.35 -43.72
N LEU A 561 37.95 -40.00 -45.00
CA LEU A 561 36.75 -39.38 -45.58
C LEU A 561 35.54 -40.32 -45.53
N ASN A 562 35.74 -41.60 -45.83
CA ASN A 562 34.68 -42.61 -45.81
C ASN A 562 34.17 -42.87 -44.38
N GLU A 563 35.06 -42.89 -43.39
CA GLU A 563 34.69 -42.96 -41.97
C GLU A 563 33.92 -41.72 -41.52
N SER A 564 34.32 -40.53 -41.97
CA SER A 564 33.59 -39.28 -41.70
C SER A 564 32.19 -39.30 -42.33
N ASN A 565 32.05 -39.78 -43.56
CA ASN A 565 30.75 -39.91 -44.24
C ASN A 565 29.83 -40.91 -43.53
N LYS A 566 30.34 -42.05 -43.07
CA LYS A 566 29.56 -42.99 -42.24
C LYS A 566 29.10 -42.36 -40.92
N THR A 567 29.88 -41.44 -40.37
CA THR A 567 29.52 -40.71 -39.15
C THR A 567 28.41 -39.70 -39.41
N ILE A 568 28.47 -39.00 -40.55
CA ILE A 568 27.41 -38.09 -41.01
C ILE A 568 26.11 -38.85 -41.31
N GLU A 569 26.17 -40.02 -41.96
CA GLU A 569 25.01 -40.87 -42.19
C GLU A 569 24.36 -41.31 -40.87
N ARG A 570 25.16 -41.77 -39.89
CA ARG A 570 24.63 -42.12 -38.56
C ARG A 570 23.96 -40.94 -37.85
N LEU A 571 24.55 -39.74 -37.93
CA LEU A 571 23.95 -38.54 -37.34
C LEU A 571 22.63 -38.17 -38.03
N ASN A 572 22.57 -38.26 -39.37
CA ASN A 572 21.35 -38.02 -40.13
C ASN A 572 20.25 -39.05 -39.79
N SER A 573 20.60 -40.34 -39.63
CA SER A 573 19.65 -41.36 -39.17
C SER A 573 19.11 -41.05 -37.77
N LYS A 574 19.97 -40.62 -36.83
CA LYS A 574 19.59 -40.26 -35.45
C LYS A 574 18.71 -39.00 -35.42
N ILE A 575 18.96 -38.03 -36.30
CA ILE A 575 18.11 -36.83 -36.49
C ILE A 575 16.73 -37.22 -37.05
N SER A 576 16.66 -38.16 -37.99
CA SER A 576 15.39 -38.68 -38.53
C SER A 576 14.57 -39.48 -37.50
N GLU A 577 15.22 -40.22 -36.59
CA GLU A 577 14.55 -40.88 -35.46
C GLU A 577 14.02 -39.88 -34.42
N LEU A 578 14.77 -38.81 -34.14
CA LEU A 578 14.34 -37.75 -33.22
C LEU A 578 13.17 -36.92 -33.78
N SER A 579 13.07 -36.78 -35.10
CA SER A 579 11.99 -36.02 -35.74
C SER A 579 10.71 -36.84 -35.99
N SER A 580 10.72 -38.16 -35.78
CA SER A 580 9.56 -39.05 -35.98
C SER A 580 8.85 -39.50 -34.69
N SER A 581 9.40 -39.22 -33.50
CA SER A 581 8.82 -39.66 -32.22
C SER A 581 7.96 -38.58 -31.53
N GLY A 582 6.73 -38.44 -32.03
CA GLY A 582 5.66 -37.76 -31.30
C GLY A 582 5.14 -38.60 -30.12
N HIS A 583 5.26 -38.05 -28.90
CA HIS A 583 4.54 -38.42 -27.68
C HIS A 583 4.70 -39.87 -27.14
N LYS A 584 5.54 -40.04 -26.10
CA LYS A 584 5.24 -40.76 -24.83
C LYS A 584 6.42 -40.68 -23.85
N GLY A 585 6.26 -39.91 -22.77
CA GLY A 585 7.29 -39.47 -21.82
C GLY A 585 7.94 -40.52 -20.91
N GLY A 586 7.95 -41.81 -21.27
CA GLY A 586 8.60 -42.88 -20.48
C GLY A 586 10.02 -43.23 -20.92
N ALA A 587 10.36 -43.06 -22.21
CA ALA A 587 11.67 -43.44 -22.77
C ALA A 587 12.74 -42.33 -22.66
N VAL A 588 12.33 -41.12 -22.31
CA VAL A 588 13.17 -39.91 -22.32
C VAL A 588 14.33 -40.03 -21.33
N ASN A 589 14.16 -40.68 -20.18
CA ASN A 589 15.21 -40.75 -19.18
C ASN A 589 16.34 -41.73 -19.55
N ALA A 590 16.03 -42.82 -20.25
CA ALA A 590 17.04 -43.75 -20.76
C ALA A 590 17.81 -43.16 -21.97
N GLN A 591 17.09 -42.44 -22.84
CA GLN A 591 17.69 -41.71 -23.96
C GLN A 591 18.55 -40.53 -23.52
N ILE A 592 18.19 -39.84 -22.43
CA ILE A 592 19.02 -38.78 -21.83
C ILE A 592 20.32 -39.35 -21.26
N ILE A 593 20.28 -40.52 -20.61
CA ILE A 593 21.49 -41.16 -20.06
C ILE A 593 22.43 -41.63 -21.17
N GLU A 594 21.90 -42.15 -22.27
CA GLU A 594 22.70 -42.58 -23.43
C GLU A 594 23.28 -41.37 -24.19
N LEU A 595 22.49 -40.29 -24.35
CA LEU A 595 22.98 -39.02 -24.89
C LEU A 595 24.02 -38.35 -23.98
N GLN A 596 23.87 -38.44 -22.66
CA GLN A 596 24.88 -37.95 -21.71
C GLN A 596 26.20 -38.72 -21.88
N LYS A 597 26.15 -40.04 -22.10
CA LYS A 597 27.34 -40.85 -22.32
C LYS A 597 28.02 -40.56 -23.67
N ASP A 598 27.25 -40.34 -24.72
CA ASP A 598 27.75 -39.91 -26.04
C ASP A 598 28.35 -38.49 -25.97
N ILE A 599 27.75 -37.58 -25.20
CA ILE A 599 28.27 -36.23 -24.96
C ILE A 599 29.57 -36.30 -24.15
N GLU A 600 29.66 -37.16 -23.14
CA GLU A 600 30.85 -37.33 -22.30
C GLU A 600 32.02 -37.95 -23.08
N GLN A 601 31.76 -38.90 -23.98
CA GLN A 601 32.80 -39.42 -24.90
C GLN A 601 33.26 -38.38 -25.91
N ASN A 602 32.36 -37.55 -26.44
CA ASN A 602 32.73 -36.48 -27.35
C ASN A 602 33.48 -35.34 -26.64
N LEU A 603 33.11 -34.99 -25.39
CA LEU A 603 33.84 -34.02 -24.57
C LEU A 603 35.27 -34.50 -24.29
N ASN A 604 35.46 -35.77 -23.93
CA ASN A 604 36.82 -36.32 -23.73
C ASN A 604 37.67 -36.27 -25.01
N ARG A 605 37.07 -36.53 -26.18
CA ARG A 605 37.75 -36.45 -27.47
C ARG A 605 38.01 -35.00 -27.90
N GLN A 606 37.16 -34.07 -27.44
CA GLN A 606 37.34 -32.63 -27.63
C GLN A 606 38.44 -32.09 -26.72
N ASP A 607 38.57 -32.58 -25.48
CA ASP A 607 39.66 -32.26 -24.56
C ASP A 607 41.02 -32.73 -25.09
N GLU A 608 41.08 -33.88 -25.77
CA GLU A 608 42.30 -34.36 -26.47
C GLU A 608 42.68 -33.42 -27.64
N LEU A 609 41.70 -33.02 -28.46
CA LEU A 609 41.90 -32.07 -29.56
C LEU A 609 42.19 -30.64 -29.08
N GLU A 610 41.67 -30.25 -27.92
CA GLU A 610 41.91 -28.95 -27.30
C GLU A 610 43.29 -28.91 -26.65
N ASN A 611 43.78 -30.02 -26.07
CA ASN A 611 45.17 -30.14 -25.64
C ASN A 611 46.16 -30.07 -26.81
N GLU A 612 45.86 -30.70 -27.96
CA GLU A 612 46.68 -30.56 -29.17
C GLU A 612 46.66 -29.12 -29.72
N ASN A 613 45.51 -28.44 -29.66
CA ASN A 613 45.39 -27.02 -30.03
C ASN A 613 46.05 -26.06 -29.05
N VAL A 614 46.02 -26.33 -27.73
CA VAL A 614 46.74 -25.54 -26.72
C VAL A 614 48.24 -25.65 -26.95
N ASN A 615 48.74 -26.83 -27.35
CA ASN A 615 50.14 -27.00 -27.72
C ASN A 615 50.51 -26.18 -28.96
N LEU A 616 49.65 -26.14 -29.98
CA LEU A 616 49.80 -25.28 -31.17
C LEU A 616 49.68 -23.78 -30.83
N LYS A 617 48.80 -23.41 -29.90
CA LYS A 617 48.57 -22.03 -29.45
C LYS A 617 49.72 -21.52 -28.57
N ASN A 618 50.34 -22.37 -27.76
CA ASN A 618 51.55 -22.06 -27.00
C ASN A 618 52.76 -21.83 -27.93
N ILE A 619 52.85 -22.58 -29.05
CA ILE A 619 53.86 -22.36 -30.10
C ILE A 619 53.63 -21.01 -30.82
N LEU A 620 52.38 -20.57 -30.97
CA LEU A 620 52.00 -19.28 -31.59
C LEU A 620 52.04 -18.08 -30.62
N GLN A 621 51.84 -18.28 -29.31
CA GLN A 621 51.94 -17.21 -28.29
C GLN A 621 53.38 -16.93 -27.84
N ALA A 622 54.30 -17.88 -28.03
CA ALA A 622 55.73 -17.65 -27.80
C ALA A 622 56.33 -16.58 -28.75
N THR A 623 55.64 -16.25 -29.86
CA THR A 623 56.14 -15.31 -30.88
C THR A 623 55.46 -13.93 -30.86
N THR A 624 54.45 -13.67 -30.03
CA THR A 624 53.84 -12.33 -29.90
C THR A 624 53.29 -12.06 -28.48
N LYS A 625 54.01 -11.27 -27.67
CA LYS A 625 53.52 -10.75 -26.37
C LYS A 625 53.10 -9.27 -26.51
N PRO A 626 51.85 -8.89 -26.20
CA PRO A 626 51.48 -7.51 -25.92
C PRO A 626 51.62 -7.23 -24.41
N GLU A 627 52.29 -6.12 -24.09
CA GLU A 627 52.48 -5.58 -22.74
C GLU A 627 51.18 -5.03 -22.14
N THR A 628 50.98 -5.23 -20.84
CA THR A 628 49.94 -4.60 -20.02
C THR A 628 50.38 -3.18 -19.61
N PRO A 629 49.64 -2.10 -19.93
CA PRO A 629 49.99 -0.75 -19.49
C PRO A 629 49.50 -0.44 -18.06
N THR A 630 50.35 0.24 -17.30
CA THR A 630 50.26 0.49 -15.86
C THR A 630 49.74 1.90 -15.49
N LYS A 631 48.96 2.59 -16.33
CA LYS A 631 48.42 3.93 -16.00
C LYS A 631 47.16 4.27 -16.81
N LEU A 632 46.09 4.70 -16.13
CA LEU A 632 44.83 5.12 -16.76
C LEU A 632 45.04 6.40 -17.59
N VAL A 633 44.77 6.33 -18.89
CA VAL A 633 44.88 7.48 -19.82
C VAL A 633 43.51 7.82 -20.37
N LEU A 634 43.11 9.10 -20.30
CA LEU A 634 41.89 9.61 -20.94
C LEU A 634 42.05 9.54 -22.47
N ILE A 635 41.12 8.86 -23.13
CA ILE A 635 41.16 8.66 -24.59
C ILE A 635 40.09 9.48 -25.29
N SER A 636 38.91 9.63 -24.70
CA SER A 636 37.82 10.35 -25.35
C SER A 636 36.78 10.83 -24.34
N SER A 637 35.95 11.78 -24.75
CA SER A 637 34.83 12.26 -23.95
C SER A 637 33.67 12.73 -24.81
N ILE A 638 32.45 12.53 -24.33
CA ILE A 638 31.22 13.07 -24.92
C ILE A 638 30.41 13.82 -23.88
N GLU A 639 29.90 14.99 -24.27
CA GLU A 639 29.01 15.81 -23.48
C GLU A 639 27.59 15.79 -24.05
N CYS A 640 26.63 15.57 -23.16
CA CYS A 640 25.19 15.61 -23.40
C CYS A 640 24.58 16.63 -22.43
N ASP A 641 24.06 17.74 -22.95
CA ASP A 641 23.62 18.90 -22.17
C ASP A 641 22.15 19.29 -22.41
N ASP A 642 21.40 18.42 -23.09
CA ASP A 642 20.03 18.60 -23.55
C ASP A 642 19.01 17.69 -22.84
N MET A 643 19.24 17.36 -21.55
CA MET A 643 18.25 16.62 -20.75
C MET A 643 17.04 17.49 -20.38
N ASP A 644 15.86 16.86 -20.30
CA ASP A 644 14.62 17.57 -20.01
C ASP A 644 14.44 17.94 -18.52
N ALA A 645 13.32 18.61 -18.20
CA ALA A 645 13.04 19.05 -16.85
C ALA A 645 12.83 17.91 -15.82
N LYS A 646 12.60 16.68 -16.30
CA LYS A 646 12.38 15.45 -15.53
C LYS A 646 13.60 14.52 -15.58
N ASP A 647 14.77 15.05 -15.93
CA ASP A 647 16.02 14.31 -16.06
C ASP A 647 15.92 13.13 -17.06
N LYS A 648 15.10 13.25 -18.10
CA LYS A 648 15.09 12.30 -19.23
C LYS A 648 16.09 12.74 -20.29
N VAL A 649 16.84 11.76 -20.78
CA VAL A 649 17.79 11.96 -21.89
C VAL A 649 17.02 12.20 -23.19
N SER A 650 17.44 13.22 -23.95
CA SER A 650 16.86 13.47 -25.27
C SER A 650 17.18 12.33 -26.25
N ILE A 651 16.35 12.17 -27.28
CA ILE A 651 16.61 11.21 -28.36
C ILE A 651 17.93 11.55 -29.08
N MET A 652 18.22 12.84 -29.27
CA MET A 652 19.45 13.30 -29.91
C MET A 652 20.70 12.90 -29.12
N CYS A 653 20.68 13.08 -27.80
CA CYS A 653 21.77 12.67 -26.94
C CYS A 653 21.90 11.15 -26.86
N LYS A 654 20.78 10.41 -26.77
CA LYS A 654 20.82 8.94 -26.79
C LYS A 654 21.53 8.42 -28.05
N ASN A 655 21.22 8.98 -29.21
CA ASN A 655 21.86 8.61 -30.48
C ASN A 655 23.36 8.97 -30.49
N ARG A 656 23.73 10.18 -30.05
CA ARG A 656 25.13 10.63 -29.99
C ARG A 656 25.97 9.78 -29.03
N VAL A 657 25.39 9.40 -27.88
CA VAL A 657 26.04 8.54 -26.89
C VAL A 657 26.20 7.13 -27.43
N SER A 658 25.18 6.53 -28.08
CA SER A 658 25.32 5.20 -28.70
C SER A 658 26.40 5.19 -29.78
N GLU A 659 26.43 6.18 -30.68
CA GLU A 659 27.48 6.30 -31.71
C GLU A 659 28.89 6.47 -31.09
N PHE A 660 28.99 7.20 -29.98
CA PHE A 660 30.24 7.35 -29.24
C PHE A 660 30.70 6.04 -28.61
N LEU A 661 29.78 5.30 -27.97
CA LEU A 661 30.10 4.05 -27.29
C LEU A 661 30.49 2.93 -28.27
N GLN A 662 29.94 2.90 -29.49
CA GLN A 662 30.34 1.95 -30.53
C GLN A 662 31.84 1.97 -30.90
N ARG A 663 32.56 3.04 -30.54
CA ARG A 663 34.02 3.15 -30.77
C ARG A 663 34.86 2.47 -29.68
N PHE A 664 34.23 1.96 -28.62
CA PHE A 664 34.89 1.38 -27.45
C PHE A 664 34.28 0.01 -27.10
N ASN A 665 34.82 -0.63 -26.06
CA ASN A 665 34.32 -1.92 -25.56
C ASN A 665 34.33 -1.95 -24.02
N SER A 666 33.89 -3.06 -23.42
CA SER A 666 33.74 -3.21 -21.97
C SER A 666 35.06 -3.20 -21.18
N ASN A 667 36.22 -3.33 -21.85
CA ASN A 667 37.53 -3.31 -21.16
C ASN A 667 38.00 -1.89 -20.80
N TYR A 668 37.41 -0.86 -21.41
CA TYR A 668 37.68 0.55 -21.07
C TYR A 668 36.90 0.96 -19.82
N MET A 669 37.41 1.96 -19.10
CA MET A 669 36.73 2.55 -17.94
C MET A 669 35.99 3.82 -18.34
N TYR A 670 34.71 3.89 -17.98
CA TYR A 670 33.81 5.00 -18.30
C TYR A 670 33.55 5.82 -17.03
N GLU A 671 34.04 7.06 -16.98
CA GLU A 671 33.73 8.00 -15.91
C GLU A 671 32.57 8.90 -16.31
N ILE A 672 31.58 9.02 -15.43
CA ILE A 672 30.39 9.86 -15.63
C ILE A 672 30.46 11.10 -14.73
N ILE A 673 30.31 12.28 -15.32
CA ILE A 673 30.29 13.57 -14.63
C ILE A 673 28.94 14.24 -14.87
N PRO A 674 28.08 14.44 -13.87
CA PRO A 674 26.78 15.09 -14.05
C PRO A 674 26.91 16.60 -14.27
N ILE A 675 26.02 17.15 -15.10
CA ILE A 675 25.85 18.59 -15.35
C ILE A 675 24.54 19.05 -14.71
N VAL A 676 24.62 20.00 -13.77
CA VAL A 676 23.48 20.61 -13.08
C VAL A 676 23.27 22.07 -13.41
N ASP A 677 22.00 22.49 -13.46
CA ASP A 677 21.71 23.91 -13.63
C ASP A 677 21.76 24.64 -12.28
N LYS A 678 22.06 25.95 -12.30
CA LYS A 678 22.12 26.78 -11.08
C LYS A 678 20.76 27.03 -10.41
N LYS A 679 19.64 26.60 -11.00
CA LYS A 679 18.28 27.05 -10.61
C LYS A 679 17.54 26.08 -9.68
N ASN A 680 18.14 24.94 -9.32
CA ASN A 680 17.43 23.87 -8.61
C ASN A 680 17.13 24.16 -7.13
N PHE A 681 17.72 25.20 -6.52
CA PHE A 681 17.47 25.53 -5.11
C PHE A 681 17.40 27.05 -4.87
N VAL A 682 16.20 27.53 -4.52
CA VAL A 682 15.99 28.90 -4.03
C VAL A 682 15.77 28.82 -2.52
N ILE A 683 16.80 29.10 -1.73
CA ILE A 683 16.62 29.32 -0.29
C ILE A 683 15.94 30.68 -0.13
N PRO A 684 14.78 30.75 0.55
CA PRO A 684 14.14 32.01 0.87
C PRO A 684 15.14 32.98 1.54
N SER A 685 15.19 34.24 1.10
CA SER A 685 16.22 35.21 1.51
C SER A 685 16.28 35.44 3.03
N ASN A 686 15.16 35.27 3.73
CA ASN A 686 15.07 35.30 5.19
C ASN A 686 15.79 34.12 5.89
N VAL A 687 15.91 32.97 5.23
CA VAL A 687 16.64 31.79 5.74
C VAL A 687 18.12 31.88 5.37
N ALA A 688 18.43 32.39 4.18
CA ALA A 688 19.81 32.55 3.71
C ALA A 688 20.63 33.58 4.52
N GLN A 689 19.98 34.60 5.12
CA GLN A 689 20.65 35.61 5.95
C GLN A 689 21.22 35.05 7.26
N ASN A 690 20.69 33.93 7.77
CA ASN A 690 21.11 33.32 9.04
C ASN A 690 22.14 32.19 8.87
N ILE A 691 22.57 31.89 7.62
CA ILE A 691 23.53 30.83 7.31
C ILE A 691 24.85 31.46 6.86
N LYS A 692 25.97 31.01 7.43
CA LYS A 692 27.31 31.48 7.01
C LYS A 692 27.55 31.13 5.54
N LYS A 693 28.19 32.02 4.78
CA LYS A 693 28.44 31.83 3.33
C LYS A 693 29.11 30.50 2.99
N ASP A 694 30.04 30.03 3.83
CA ASP A 694 30.74 28.75 3.63
C ASP A 694 29.82 27.54 3.79
N ASP A 695 28.89 27.60 4.75
CA ASP A 695 27.91 26.55 5.01
C ASP A 695 26.81 26.54 3.93
N LEU A 696 26.48 27.72 3.39
CA LEU A 696 25.61 27.86 2.22
C LEU A 696 26.24 27.23 0.96
N GLY A 697 27.56 27.42 0.78
CA GLY A 697 28.32 26.81 -0.30
C GLY A 697 28.36 25.28 -0.21
N LYS A 698 28.60 24.74 0.99
CA LYS A 698 28.54 23.29 1.24
C LYS A 698 27.16 22.72 0.99
N LEU A 699 26.10 23.39 1.45
CA LEU A 699 24.71 22.97 1.24
C LEU A 699 24.37 22.95 -0.25
N ASN A 700 24.79 23.97 -1.00
CA ASN A 700 24.57 24.02 -2.45
C ASN A 700 25.29 22.87 -3.17
N ASN A 701 26.51 22.52 -2.74
CA ASN A 701 27.25 21.39 -3.29
C ASN A 701 26.56 20.03 -2.99
N TYR A 702 26.03 19.84 -1.78
CA TYR A 702 25.27 18.62 -1.43
C TYR A 702 23.98 18.49 -2.25
N VAL A 703 23.25 19.59 -2.44
CA VAL A 703 22.02 19.59 -3.24
C VAL A 703 22.34 19.31 -4.71
N ASN A 704 23.38 19.93 -5.26
CA ASN A 704 23.85 19.67 -6.62
C ASN A 704 24.29 18.23 -6.83
N TYR A 705 24.94 17.61 -5.83
CA TYR A 705 25.29 16.19 -5.86
C TYR A 705 24.05 15.28 -5.86
N GLY A 706 23.04 15.60 -5.03
CA GLY A 706 21.77 14.88 -4.99
C GLY A 706 21.01 14.93 -6.32
N VAL A 707 20.91 16.11 -6.92
CA VAL A 707 20.26 16.30 -8.24
C VAL A 707 21.08 15.66 -9.37
N GLY A 708 22.42 15.74 -9.30
CA GLY A 708 23.31 15.13 -10.29
C GLY A 708 23.25 13.60 -10.33
N LYS A 709 22.82 12.95 -9.24
CA LYS A 709 22.76 11.48 -9.14
C LYS A 709 21.85 10.84 -10.18
N GLU A 710 20.66 11.39 -10.40
CA GLU A 710 19.70 10.82 -11.35
C GLU A 710 20.19 10.97 -12.80
N ARG A 711 20.89 12.06 -13.10
CA ARG A 711 21.51 12.29 -14.42
C ARG A 711 22.67 11.34 -14.68
N ALA A 712 23.47 11.11 -13.65
CA ALA A 712 24.56 10.15 -13.73
C ALA A 712 24.05 8.71 -13.93
N LYS A 713 22.93 8.34 -13.28
CA LYS A 713 22.27 7.04 -13.52
C LYS A 713 21.77 6.91 -14.96
N ALA A 714 21.13 7.94 -15.51
CA ALA A 714 20.65 7.91 -16.89
C ALA A 714 21.80 7.68 -17.89
N ALA A 715 22.97 8.29 -17.65
CA ALA A 715 24.18 8.02 -18.44
C ALA A 715 24.70 6.59 -18.27
N ALA A 716 24.68 6.06 -17.04
CA ALA A 716 25.12 4.70 -16.75
C ALA A 716 24.21 3.66 -17.41
N GLU A 717 22.91 3.90 -17.46
CA GLU A 717 21.95 3.05 -18.18
C GLU A 717 22.29 2.98 -19.67
N LEU A 718 22.64 4.09 -20.32
CA LEU A 718 23.05 4.07 -21.73
C LEU A 718 24.33 3.25 -21.97
N ILE A 719 25.30 3.31 -21.05
CA ILE A 719 26.52 2.48 -21.14
C ILE A 719 26.19 1.00 -20.95
N LYS A 720 25.27 0.69 -20.02
CA LYS A 720 24.79 -0.67 -19.76
C LYS A 720 23.93 -1.24 -20.88
N GLU A 721 23.14 -0.40 -21.55
CA GLU A 721 22.37 -0.81 -22.74
C GLU A 721 23.31 -1.30 -23.86
N GLU A 722 24.49 -0.69 -24.01
CA GLU A 722 25.45 -1.05 -25.06
C GLU A 722 26.36 -2.24 -24.68
N PHE A 723 26.85 -2.29 -23.43
CA PHE A 723 27.90 -3.24 -23.02
C PHE A 723 27.45 -4.25 -21.95
N GLY A 724 26.22 -4.15 -21.45
CA GLY A 724 25.72 -4.94 -20.32
C GLY A 724 26.32 -4.54 -18.97
N ASP A 725 26.01 -5.31 -17.93
CA ASP A 725 26.46 -5.04 -16.55
C ASP A 725 27.97 -5.21 -16.32
N PHE A 726 28.71 -5.72 -17.29
CA PHE A 726 30.17 -5.93 -17.22
C PHE A 726 30.98 -4.66 -17.54
N ALA A 727 30.33 -3.56 -17.91
CA ALA A 727 31.01 -2.29 -18.18
C ALA A 727 31.63 -1.69 -16.90
N ARG A 728 32.89 -1.25 -16.99
CA ARG A 728 33.59 -0.59 -15.88
C ARG A 728 33.17 0.87 -15.76
N ILE A 729 32.11 1.14 -15.00
CA ILE A 729 31.56 2.49 -14.82
C ILE A 729 32.04 3.09 -13.49
N SER A 730 32.53 4.33 -13.54
CA SER A 730 32.89 5.14 -12.38
C SER A 730 32.05 6.42 -12.34
N PHE A 731 31.56 6.79 -11.16
CA PHE A 731 30.82 8.04 -10.96
C PHE A 731 31.76 9.09 -10.36
N SER A 732 31.90 10.22 -11.05
CA SER A 732 32.74 11.29 -10.56
C SER A 732 32.14 11.95 -9.31
N SER A 733 33.00 12.34 -8.37
CA SER A 733 32.60 13.16 -7.22
C SER A 733 32.40 14.63 -7.60
N GLU A 734 32.83 15.03 -8.80
CA GLU A 734 32.67 16.37 -9.32
C GLU A 734 31.31 16.55 -10.01
N VAL A 735 30.68 17.69 -9.80
CA VAL A 735 29.43 18.08 -10.46
C VAL A 735 29.69 19.38 -11.21
N ILE A 736 29.41 19.39 -12.51
CA ILE A 736 29.59 20.59 -13.33
C ILE A 736 28.32 21.44 -13.22
N VAL A 737 28.47 22.67 -12.75
CA VAL A 737 27.34 23.60 -12.61
C VAL A 737 27.33 24.59 -13.78
N LYS A 738 26.28 24.56 -14.61
CA LYS A 738 26.06 25.48 -15.74
C LYS A 738 24.78 26.29 -15.54
N ASP A 739 24.59 27.39 -16.28
CA ASP A 739 23.51 28.34 -15.99
C ASP A 739 22.11 27.82 -16.35
N VAL A 740 21.97 27.09 -17.47
CA VAL A 740 20.67 26.62 -17.98
C VAL A 740 20.74 25.19 -18.58
N THR A 741 21.86 24.49 -18.47
CA THR A 741 22.02 23.16 -19.07
C THR A 741 21.95 22.05 -18.04
N ARG A 742 21.43 20.90 -18.48
CA ARG A 742 21.17 19.72 -17.68
C ARG A 742 21.65 18.51 -18.46
N GLY A 743 22.45 17.66 -17.83
CA GLY A 743 23.17 16.69 -18.63
C GLY A 743 24.18 15.85 -17.88
N PHE A 744 25.08 15.26 -18.65
CA PHE A 744 26.23 14.52 -18.18
C PHE A 744 27.35 14.52 -19.22
N ILE A 745 28.56 14.22 -18.77
CA ILE A 745 29.73 13.96 -19.60
C ILE A 745 30.17 12.52 -19.33
N ILE A 746 30.42 11.75 -20.39
CA ILE A 746 31.06 10.44 -20.30
C ILE A 746 32.50 10.60 -20.78
N LYS A 747 33.46 10.23 -19.93
CA LYS A 747 34.89 10.16 -20.25
C LYS A 747 35.33 8.71 -20.32
N VAL A 748 36.20 8.36 -21.27
CA VAL A 748 36.67 6.99 -21.50
C VAL A 748 38.16 6.90 -21.27
N TYR A 749 38.57 5.93 -20.46
CA TYR A 749 39.96 5.68 -20.06
C TYR A 749 40.39 4.26 -20.46
N ARG A 750 41.67 4.10 -20.79
CA ARG A 750 42.32 2.79 -21.02
C ARG A 750 43.36 2.50 -19.98
#